data_AF-A0A8B8A550-F1
#
_entry.id   AF-A0A8B8A550-F1
#
_cell.length_a   1.000
_cell.length_b   1.000
_cell.length_c   1.000
_cell.angle_alpha   90.00
_cell.angle_beta   90.00
_cell.angle_gamma   90.00
#
_symmetry.space_group_name_H-M   'P 1'
#
loop_
_entity.id
_entity.type
_entity.pdbx_description
1 polymer ?
#
loop_
_entity_poly.entity_id
_entity_poly.type
_entity_poly.pdbx_seq_one_letter_code
_entity_poly.pdbx_strand_id
1 'polypeptide(L)'
;MGVLLLLVSFQCGHVDLVCQVTAAVQIFAGGHHNKQLSQLVLYVVVFSLVDVALGGLRYLDIVVDHVRIDVPADATIYDGGIAPVNFCTYFTPDNGAALILNRFDSERYKLVAFLATDDKGSNPTAVTQAVIPLADQLQPLTDGKQVILFDADVEFDLTHVDCYNNRFPYACVTLGPADVLARRWQPSDSSVVTKCVPIICKPEPLRVDLDFVDVDIPRHAIIVDSKVVDVSLCVYFTPKDGAAQDLNALGAVDRFKLTAFLATTASGGGKTAPVVGTINKLDQTQVLTDGKQFSFYDAQFSFDLTQVDCTDGAFPYVCTTLSAVGPWELTANSVHTVCTPIICLAQDNFQAQVTCEDRQVSLSCPAGQGIHIAHALYGRIVPGNLLCPSSAILTTKCLAPNALGIVRGQCEGSTSCSFTANNHLFGDPCGGTHKYLHVFYLCREKALVKTVCEREWLRIDCPAGVGIRVIDANYGRYSGENVCGARGNKNCVSRNALPAVQTKCQGKRWCKVPATDAFFSDPCPSTSKYLRIYYKCDYPIMRRKSVCQGRNLGLDCGSGNVIKIDYALYGRVHGSAVCSSSALKDFNCQAENALSVVKNKCEGKKWCSVPANNYTFGNPCKGTHKYLFVRYYCKKH
;
A
#
# COMPACT_ATOMS: atom_id res chain seq x y z
N MET A 1 16.91 91.46 -33.78
CA MET A 1 17.70 90.69 -32.80
C MET A 1 17.54 91.34 -31.45
N GLY A 2 16.69 90.79 -30.59
CA GLY A 2 16.60 91.18 -29.17
C GLY A 2 17.30 90.11 -28.34
N VAL A 3 18.29 90.51 -27.55
CA VAL A 3 18.99 89.62 -26.62
C VAL A 3 18.17 89.52 -25.34
N LEU A 4 17.86 88.29 -24.90
CA LEU A 4 17.25 88.03 -23.60
C LEU A 4 18.39 87.81 -22.59
N LEU A 5 18.53 88.71 -21.61
CA LEU A 5 19.44 88.51 -20.47
C LEU A 5 18.61 87.99 -19.28
N LEU A 6 18.97 86.82 -18.76
CA LEU A 6 18.41 86.27 -17.53
C LEU A 6 19.45 86.38 -16.42
N LEU A 7 19.13 87.11 -15.35
CA LEU A 7 19.92 87.13 -14.12
C LEU A 7 19.18 86.30 -13.06
N VAL A 8 19.80 85.23 -12.60
CA VAL A 8 19.28 84.36 -11.53
C VAL A 8 20.17 84.53 -10.31
N SER A 9 19.57 84.83 -9.16
CA SER A 9 20.27 84.89 -7.87
C SER A 9 19.75 83.80 -6.95
N PHE A 10 20.66 83.17 -6.20
CA PHE A 10 20.35 82.09 -5.26
C PHE A 10 20.73 82.54 -3.85
N GLN A 11 19.79 82.46 -2.91
CA GLN A 11 20.05 82.61 -1.48
C GLN A 11 19.49 81.38 -0.77
N CYS A 12 20.36 80.60 -0.13
CA CYS A 12 19.98 79.44 0.68
C CYS A 12 20.44 79.67 2.12
N GLY A 13 19.52 79.50 3.08
CA GLY A 13 19.82 79.48 4.51
C GLY A 13 20.14 78.07 4.99
N HIS A 14 21.03 77.94 5.97
CA HIS A 14 21.32 76.66 6.61
C HIS A 14 20.16 76.26 7.52
N VAL A 15 19.68 75.03 7.34
CA VAL A 15 18.64 74.32 8.11
C VAL A 15 17.19 74.70 7.76
N ASP A 16 16.78 74.43 6.52
CA ASP A 16 15.50 73.80 6.11
C ASP A 16 15.33 73.95 4.58
N LEU A 17 14.85 72.89 3.92
CA LEU A 17 14.96 72.66 2.47
C LEU A 17 13.96 73.47 1.61
N VAL A 18 13.97 74.80 1.71
CA VAL A 18 13.26 75.69 0.77
C VAL A 18 14.21 76.79 0.31
N CYS A 19 14.85 76.64 -0.87
CA CYS A 19 15.51 77.78 -1.52
C CYS A 19 14.46 78.55 -2.34
N GLN A 20 14.23 79.82 -1.99
CA GLN A 20 13.41 80.71 -2.83
C GLN A 20 14.22 81.12 -4.06
N VAL A 21 13.72 80.77 -5.25
CA VAL A 21 14.26 81.26 -6.52
C VAL A 21 13.41 82.43 -6.99
N THR A 22 13.95 83.65 -6.91
CA THR A 22 13.36 84.83 -7.54
C THR A 22 14.04 85.08 -8.88
N ALA A 23 13.33 84.84 -9.97
CA ALA A 23 13.74 85.22 -11.32
C ALA A 23 12.98 86.47 -11.77
N ALA A 24 13.70 87.55 -12.08
CA ALA A 24 13.12 88.73 -12.71
C ALA A 24 13.51 88.72 -14.21
N VAL A 25 12.52 88.72 -15.09
CA VAL A 25 12.73 88.84 -16.54
C VAL A 25 12.16 90.18 -17.00
N GLN A 26 13.02 91.06 -17.50
CA GLN A 26 12.61 92.27 -18.22
C GLN A 26 12.55 91.96 -19.72
N ILE A 27 11.35 91.99 -20.30
CA ILE A 27 11.12 91.83 -21.74
C ILE A 27 10.82 93.21 -22.33
N PHE A 28 11.69 93.73 -23.21
CA PHE A 28 11.34 94.85 -24.08
C PHE A 28 10.53 94.32 -25.26
N ALA A 29 9.21 94.46 -25.22
CA ALA A 29 8.33 94.07 -26.32
C ALA A 29 8.02 95.27 -27.22
N GLY A 30 8.27 95.13 -28.52
CA GLY A 30 7.53 95.85 -29.55
C GLY A 30 6.55 94.88 -30.21
N GLY A 31 5.25 95.14 -30.06
CA GLY A 31 4.19 94.51 -30.87
C GLY A 31 3.36 93.44 -30.16
N HIS A 32 2.04 93.66 -30.16
CA HIS A 32 0.97 92.81 -29.64
C HIS A 32 1.01 91.36 -30.17
N HIS A 33 1.14 90.35 -29.30
CA HIS A 33 0.23 89.17 -29.20
C HIS A 33 0.68 88.16 -28.11
N ASN A 34 -0.31 87.75 -27.30
CA ASN A 34 -0.43 86.55 -26.47
C ASN A 34 0.44 86.34 -25.20
N LYS A 35 -0.01 86.90 -24.06
CA LYS A 35 0.46 86.62 -22.69
C LYS A 35 0.36 85.15 -22.26
N GLN A 36 -0.46 84.32 -22.90
CA GLN A 36 -0.58 82.90 -22.53
C GLN A 36 0.62 82.04 -23.01
N LEU A 37 1.27 82.38 -24.12
CA LEU A 37 2.46 81.64 -24.58
C LEU A 37 3.67 81.89 -23.68
N SER A 38 3.84 83.10 -23.12
CA SER A 38 5.01 83.39 -22.27
C SER A 38 4.90 82.74 -20.89
N GLN A 39 3.71 82.57 -20.32
CA GLN A 39 3.49 81.82 -19.08
C GLN A 39 3.67 80.31 -19.26
N LEU A 40 3.20 79.75 -20.40
CA LEU A 40 3.35 78.32 -20.69
C LEU A 40 4.81 77.95 -20.93
N VAL A 41 5.56 78.78 -21.67
CA VAL A 41 7.00 78.57 -21.93
C VAL A 41 7.82 78.73 -20.64
N LEU A 42 7.45 79.66 -19.74
CA LEU A 42 8.11 79.80 -18.43
C LEU A 42 7.88 78.57 -17.53
N TYR A 43 6.66 78.02 -17.51
CA TYR A 43 6.33 76.81 -16.73
C TYR A 43 7.07 75.58 -17.27
N VAL A 44 7.12 75.40 -18.59
CA VAL A 44 7.82 74.27 -19.23
C VAL A 44 9.34 74.38 -19.08
N VAL A 45 9.93 75.57 -19.21
CA VAL A 45 11.39 75.73 -19.11
C VAL A 45 11.89 75.64 -17.66
N VAL A 46 11.12 76.13 -16.67
CA VAL A 46 11.48 75.95 -15.25
C VAL A 46 11.35 74.48 -14.82
N PHE A 47 10.31 73.75 -15.25
CA PHE A 47 10.20 72.31 -14.95
C PHE A 47 11.28 71.48 -15.66
N SER A 48 11.58 71.77 -16.93
CA SER A 48 12.62 71.06 -17.69
C SER A 48 14.04 71.33 -17.17
N LEU A 49 14.32 72.51 -16.60
CA LEU A 49 15.61 72.81 -15.98
C LEU A 49 15.73 72.23 -14.56
N VAL A 50 14.63 72.05 -13.83
CA VAL A 50 14.62 71.37 -12.52
C VAL A 50 14.84 69.85 -12.70
N ASP A 51 14.27 69.23 -13.74
CA ASP A 51 14.51 67.81 -14.04
C ASP A 51 15.96 67.53 -14.52
N VAL A 52 16.65 68.51 -15.12
CA VAL A 52 18.06 68.40 -15.53
C VAL A 52 19.03 68.75 -14.38
N ALA A 53 18.61 69.54 -13.39
CA ALA A 53 19.46 69.95 -12.26
C ALA A 53 19.33 69.04 -11.01
N LEU A 54 18.26 68.25 -10.88
CA LEU A 54 18.01 67.33 -9.76
C LEU A 54 18.05 65.86 -10.19
N GLY A 55 19.23 65.37 -10.58
CA GLY A 55 19.51 63.94 -10.72
C GLY A 55 19.47 63.15 -9.39
N GLY A 56 18.51 63.45 -8.52
CA GLY A 56 18.29 62.81 -7.23
C GLY A 56 17.29 61.67 -7.32
N LEU A 57 17.52 60.62 -6.53
CA LEU A 57 16.58 59.52 -6.30
C LEU A 57 15.22 60.07 -5.85
N ARG A 58 14.13 59.65 -6.51
CA ARG A 58 12.75 59.96 -6.09
C ARG A 58 12.22 58.87 -5.17
N TYR A 59 11.72 59.24 -4.00
CA TYR A 59 11.02 58.33 -3.11
C TYR A 59 9.55 58.29 -3.51
N LEU A 60 9.01 57.09 -3.75
CA LEU A 60 7.62 56.90 -4.17
C LEU A 60 6.86 56.10 -3.12
N ASP A 61 5.65 56.56 -2.78
CA ASP A 61 4.73 55.80 -1.93
C ASP A 61 4.00 54.74 -2.76
N ILE A 62 4.36 53.48 -2.51
CA ILE A 62 3.77 52.33 -3.18
C ILE A 62 3.50 51.27 -2.13
N VAL A 63 2.22 50.94 -1.92
CA VAL A 63 1.82 49.98 -0.90
C VAL A 63 1.45 48.67 -1.58
N VAL A 64 2.15 47.58 -1.24
CA VAL A 64 1.73 46.21 -1.60
C VAL A 64 0.59 45.81 -0.67
N ASP A 65 -0.63 45.82 -1.21
CA ASP A 65 -1.86 45.57 -0.47
C ASP A 65 -1.92 44.11 -0.01
N HIS A 66 -1.74 43.19 -0.95
CA HIS A 66 -1.67 41.75 -0.71
C HIS A 66 -0.96 41.03 -1.86
N VAL A 67 -0.50 39.81 -1.55
CA VAL A 67 0.07 38.87 -2.53
C VAL A 67 -0.76 37.60 -2.46
N ARG A 68 -1.02 37.01 -3.63
CA ARG A 68 -1.64 35.70 -3.78
C ARG A 68 -0.68 34.81 -4.54
N ILE A 69 -0.57 33.55 -4.14
CA ILE A 69 0.12 32.54 -4.94
C ILE A 69 -0.94 31.67 -5.60
N ASP A 70 -0.84 31.55 -6.92
CA ASP A 70 -1.67 30.62 -7.69
C ASP A 70 -0.85 29.34 -7.96
N VAL A 71 -1.03 28.34 -7.08
CA VAL A 71 -0.45 26.99 -7.25
C VAL A 71 -1.58 25.99 -7.52
N PRO A 72 -1.39 24.93 -8.33
CA PRO A 72 -2.27 23.76 -8.27
C PRO A 72 -2.33 23.22 -6.83
N ALA A 73 -3.52 22.77 -6.42
CA ALA A 73 -3.97 22.48 -5.06
C ALA A 73 -2.84 22.18 -4.04
N ASP A 74 -2.72 23.05 -3.03
CA ASP A 74 -2.06 22.85 -1.72
C ASP A 74 -0.72 23.59 -1.46
N ALA A 75 -0.20 24.39 -2.42
CA ALA A 75 0.98 25.26 -2.24
C ALA A 75 2.18 24.59 -1.51
N THR A 76 2.43 23.32 -1.82
CA THR A 76 3.54 22.55 -1.24
C THR A 76 4.76 22.61 -2.16
N ILE A 77 5.91 22.96 -1.61
CA ILE A 77 7.22 22.92 -2.30
C ILE A 77 8.12 21.88 -1.65
N TYR A 78 8.98 21.25 -2.45
CA TYR A 78 9.96 20.25 -2.01
C TYR A 78 11.37 20.82 -2.11
N ASP A 79 12.23 20.61 -1.12
CA ASP A 79 13.64 20.95 -1.25
C ASP A 79 14.36 20.10 -2.32
N GLY A 80 15.65 20.35 -2.58
CA GLY A 80 16.47 19.50 -3.47
C GLY A 80 16.41 19.82 -4.97
N GLY A 81 15.49 20.68 -5.43
CA GLY A 81 15.32 20.98 -6.85
C GLY A 81 14.81 22.40 -7.18
N ILE A 82 14.28 22.58 -8.38
CA ILE A 82 13.66 23.83 -8.83
C ILE A 82 12.14 23.74 -8.62
N ALA A 83 11.57 24.70 -7.89
CA ALA A 83 10.13 24.81 -7.67
C ALA A 83 9.54 26.02 -8.41
N PRO A 84 8.79 25.81 -9.51
CA PRO A 84 8.08 26.88 -10.19
C PRO A 84 6.83 27.29 -9.39
N VAL A 85 6.68 28.59 -9.16
CA VAL A 85 5.60 29.20 -8.39
C VAL A 85 5.14 30.47 -9.11
N ASN A 86 3.83 30.69 -9.15
CA ASN A 86 3.25 31.85 -9.79
C ASN A 86 2.63 32.80 -8.75
N PHE A 87 2.97 34.08 -8.83
CA PHE A 87 2.51 35.11 -7.90
C PHE A 87 1.61 36.14 -8.59
N CYS A 88 0.47 36.43 -7.97
CA CYS A 88 -0.34 37.60 -8.25
C CYS A 88 -0.08 38.67 -7.16
N THR A 89 0.51 39.80 -7.56
CA THR A 89 0.86 40.89 -6.62
C THR A 89 -0.06 42.08 -6.83
N TYR A 90 -0.69 42.56 -5.75
CA TYR A 90 -1.60 43.69 -5.76
C TYR A 90 -0.97 44.85 -5.02
N PHE A 91 -0.88 46.01 -5.66
CA PHE A 91 -0.31 47.20 -5.05
C PHE A 91 -1.07 48.46 -5.44
N THR A 92 -1.01 49.48 -4.58
CA THR A 92 -1.64 50.77 -4.82
C THR A 92 -0.57 51.87 -4.78
N PRO A 93 -0.32 52.59 -5.90
CA PRO A 93 0.52 53.79 -5.88
C PRO A 93 -0.24 54.93 -5.19
N ASP A 94 0.47 55.78 -4.46
CA ASP A 94 -0.10 56.94 -3.75
C ASP A 94 0.84 58.16 -3.81
N ASN A 95 0.39 59.31 -3.29
CA ASN A 95 1.18 60.53 -3.14
C ASN A 95 1.95 60.98 -4.41
N GLY A 96 1.34 60.85 -5.59
CA GLY A 96 1.93 61.26 -6.87
C GLY A 96 2.79 60.21 -7.56
N ALA A 97 2.89 58.99 -7.01
CA ALA A 97 3.72 57.92 -7.57
C ALA A 97 3.30 57.53 -8.99
N ALA A 98 2.00 57.43 -9.27
CA ALA A 98 1.50 57.07 -10.61
C ALA A 98 1.92 58.08 -11.67
N LEU A 99 1.90 59.39 -11.34
CA LEU A 99 2.30 60.45 -12.28
C LEU A 99 3.78 60.34 -12.68
N ILE A 100 4.63 59.92 -11.75
CA ILE A 100 6.06 59.75 -11.99
C ILE A 100 6.31 58.46 -12.78
N LEU A 101 5.70 57.35 -12.35
CA LEU A 101 5.89 56.03 -12.96
C LEU A 101 5.34 55.95 -14.39
N ASN A 102 4.24 56.63 -14.71
CA ASN A 102 3.69 56.68 -16.08
C ASN A 102 4.60 57.40 -17.10
N ARG A 103 5.68 58.07 -16.68
CA ARG A 103 6.64 58.72 -17.60
C ARG A 103 7.69 57.76 -18.15
N PHE A 104 7.80 56.57 -17.60
CA PHE A 104 8.73 55.55 -18.06
C PHE A 104 8.04 54.64 -19.08
N ASP A 105 8.70 54.42 -20.21
CA ASP A 105 8.28 53.57 -21.33
C ASP A 105 9.00 52.21 -21.33
N SER A 106 9.71 51.90 -20.25
CA SER A 106 10.44 50.65 -20.00
C SER A 106 9.97 49.97 -18.73
N GLU A 107 10.59 48.84 -18.36
CA GLU A 107 10.32 48.11 -17.12
C GLU A 107 10.31 49.06 -15.91
N ARG A 108 9.17 49.10 -15.21
CA ARG A 108 8.95 50.00 -14.08
C ARG A 108 9.28 49.34 -12.75
N TYR A 109 9.06 48.04 -12.67
CA TYR A 109 9.05 47.28 -11.42
C TYR A 109 9.94 46.05 -11.47
N LYS A 110 10.40 45.65 -10.30
CA LYS A 110 11.06 44.37 -10.04
C LYS A 110 10.36 43.71 -8.85
N LEU A 111 10.00 42.45 -9.01
CA LEU A 111 9.51 41.60 -7.93
C LEU A 111 10.62 40.63 -7.55
N VAL A 112 11.02 40.63 -6.29
CA VAL A 112 11.98 39.67 -5.73
C VAL A 112 11.22 38.73 -4.81
N ALA A 113 11.26 37.44 -5.12
CA ALA A 113 10.62 36.38 -4.34
C ALA A 113 11.64 35.61 -3.50
N PHE A 114 11.24 35.15 -2.33
CA PHE A 114 12.08 34.37 -1.42
C PHE A 114 11.24 33.58 -0.42
N LEU A 115 11.84 32.57 0.20
CA LEU A 115 11.24 31.83 1.32
C LEU A 115 11.67 32.45 2.65
N ALA A 116 10.78 32.44 3.64
CA ALA A 116 11.00 33.07 4.93
C ALA A 116 10.52 32.23 6.11
N THR A 117 11.06 32.55 7.28
CA THR A 117 10.77 31.88 8.57
C THR A 117 9.53 32.42 9.27
N ASP A 118 9.05 33.61 8.88
CA ASP A 118 7.86 34.27 9.43
C ASP A 118 7.10 35.07 8.35
N ASP A 119 5.95 35.62 8.72
CA ASP A 119 5.08 36.43 7.86
C ASP A 119 5.61 37.84 7.58
N LYS A 120 6.78 38.20 8.13
CA LYS A 120 7.46 39.49 7.94
C LYS A 120 8.63 39.40 6.97
N GLY A 121 9.01 38.20 6.54
CA GLY A 121 10.12 37.97 5.62
C GLY A 121 11.48 37.79 6.30
N SER A 122 11.53 37.39 7.57
CA SER A 122 12.79 37.15 8.28
C SER A 122 13.54 35.92 7.75
N ASN A 123 14.87 36.03 7.70
CA ASN A 123 15.80 34.97 7.25
C ASN A 123 15.52 34.49 5.81
N PRO A 124 15.63 35.37 4.80
CA PRO A 124 15.31 35.03 3.42
C PRO A 124 16.25 33.94 2.88
N THR A 125 15.68 32.96 2.18
CA THR A 125 16.42 31.94 1.41
C THR A 125 15.78 31.72 0.04
N ALA A 126 16.46 31.03 -0.87
CA ALA A 126 16.05 30.84 -2.27
C ALA A 126 15.63 32.17 -2.94
N VAL A 127 16.41 33.23 -2.72
CA VAL A 127 16.08 34.56 -3.25
C VAL A 127 16.23 34.56 -4.76
N THR A 128 15.17 34.93 -5.47
CA THR A 128 15.10 34.94 -6.93
C THR A 128 14.23 36.08 -7.43
N GLN A 129 14.35 36.44 -8.70
CA GLN A 129 13.56 37.51 -9.32
C GLN A 129 12.40 36.90 -10.11
N ALA A 130 11.20 37.47 -9.93
CA ALA A 130 10.04 37.06 -10.72
C ALA A 130 10.11 37.66 -12.13
N VAL A 131 9.65 36.87 -13.11
CA VAL A 131 9.46 37.32 -14.49
C VAL A 131 8.10 37.98 -14.59
N ILE A 132 8.06 39.29 -14.90
CA ILE A 132 6.81 40.05 -15.03
C ILE A 132 6.61 40.39 -16.50
N PRO A 133 5.45 40.06 -17.11
CA PRO A 133 5.16 40.45 -18.47
C PRO A 133 5.27 41.96 -18.69
N LEU A 134 5.92 42.39 -19.77
CA LEU A 134 6.10 43.82 -20.08
C LEU A 134 4.76 44.57 -20.22
N ALA A 135 3.71 43.88 -20.69
CA ALA A 135 2.37 44.44 -20.80
C ALA A 135 1.81 44.86 -19.43
N ASP A 136 2.04 44.07 -18.38
CA ASP A 136 1.60 44.38 -17.02
C ASP A 136 2.44 45.48 -16.40
N GLN A 137 3.73 45.50 -16.70
CA GLN A 137 4.63 46.57 -16.26
C GLN A 137 4.26 47.93 -16.83
N LEU A 138 3.59 48.02 -17.99
CA LEU A 138 3.28 49.29 -18.67
C LEU A 138 1.80 49.71 -18.59
N GLN A 139 0.99 49.05 -17.75
CA GLN A 139 -0.42 49.44 -17.57
C GLN A 139 -0.58 50.87 -17.02
N PRO A 140 -1.51 51.69 -17.54
CA PRO A 140 -1.69 53.07 -17.04
C PRO A 140 -2.04 53.10 -15.54
N LEU A 141 -1.26 53.86 -14.76
CA LEU A 141 -1.43 53.95 -13.31
C LEU A 141 -2.29 55.16 -12.92
N THR A 142 -3.00 55.06 -11.80
CA THR A 142 -3.68 56.18 -11.14
C THR A 142 -3.51 56.04 -9.64
N ASP A 143 -3.13 57.11 -8.94
CA ASP A 143 -2.99 57.06 -7.48
C ASP A 143 -4.31 56.66 -6.81
N GLY A 144 -4.20 55.87 -5.73
CA GLY A 144 -5.35 55.34 -4.99
C GLY A 144 -6.14 54.24 -5.72
N LYS A 145 -5.70 53.81 -6.92
CA LYS A 145 -6.26 52.63 -7.61
C LYS A 145 -5.29 51.45 -7.53
N GLN A 146 -5.83 50.29 -7.15
CA GLN A 146 -5.09 49.05 -7.12
C GLN A 146 -4.66 48.62 -8.52
N VAL A 147 -3.42 48.17 -8.61
CA VAL A 147 -2.75 47.61 -9.77
C VAL A 147 -2.45 46.15 -9.47
N ILE A 148 -2.58 45.30 -10.49
CA ILE A 148 -2.35 43.86 -10.37
C ILE A 148 -1.24 43.49 -11.34
N LEU A 149 -0.19 42.88 -10.81
CA LEU A 149 0.81 42.17 -11.61
C LEU A 149 0.38 40.72 -11.64
N PHE A 150 -0.18 40.31 -12.78
CA PHE A 150 -0.66 38.95 -12.99
C PHE A 150 0.51 38.04 -13.38
N ASP A 151 0.36 36.77 -12.99
CA ASP A 151 1.18 35.67 -13.43
C ASP A 151 2.70 35.92 -13.36
N ALA A 152 3.18 36.49 -12.26
CA ALA A 152 4.61 36.68 -12.06
C ALA A 152 5.27 35.31 -11.76
N ASP A 153 5.91 34.73 -12.77
CA ASP A 153 6.54 33.42 -12.68
C ASP A 153 7.86 33.49 -11.90
N VAL A 154 8.02 32.57 -10.97
CA VAL A 154 9.18 32.44 -10.09
C VAL A 154 9.66 31.01 -10.12
N GLU A 155 10.96 30.80 -10.28
CA GLU A 155 11.60 29.50 -10.09
C GLU A 155 12.49 29.59 -8.84
N PHE A 156 12.05 28.96 -7.76
CA PHE A 156 12.86 28.84 -6.54
C PHE A 156 13.91 27.75 -6.73
N ASP A 157 15.18 28.10 -6.56
CA ASP A 157 16.26 27.13 -6.43
C ASP A 157 16.34 26.64 -4.97
N LEU A 158 15.90 25.40 -4.75
CA LEU A 158 15.82 24.76 -3.45
C LEU A 158 16.94 23.71 -3.25
N THR A 159 17.93 23.64 -4.14
CA THR A 159 19.05 22.69 -4.05
C THR A 159 19.88 22.82 -2.76
N HIS A 160 19.82 23.98 -2.11
CA HIS A 160 20.50 24.28 -0.85
C HIS A 160 19.55 24.72 0.26
N VAL A 161 18.25 24.51 0.09
CA VAL A 161 17.24 24.79 1.10
C VAL A 161 16.96 23.50 1.88
N ASP A 162 16.79 23.63 3.19
CA ASP A 162 16.40 22.54 4.07
C ASP A 162 14.96 22.80 4.55
N CYS A 163 14.01 22.03 4.05
CA CYS A 163 12.59 22.11 4.41
C CYS A 163 12.23 21.33 5.68
N TYR A 164 13.17 20.66 6.38
CA TYR A 164 12.87 19.87 7.57
C TYR A 164 12.13 20.70 8.64
N ASN A 165 11.16 20.07 9.31
CA ASN A 165 10.29 20.70 10.32
C ASN A 165 9.52 21.95 9.84
N ASN A 166 9.27 22.08 8.53
CA ASN A 166 8.59 23.24 7.95
C ASN A 166 9.30 24.57 8.31
N ARG A 167 10.64 24.57 8.25
CA ARG A 167 11.51 25.69 8.65
C ARG A 167 11.21 27.00 7.90
N PHE A 168 10.74 26.92 6.67
CA PHE A 168 10.37 28.07 5.84
C PHE A 168 8.89 28.00 5.45
N PRO A 169 7.97 28.34 6.37
CA PRO A 169 6.53 28.19 6.14
C PRO A 169 5.90 29.32 5.34
N TYR A 170 6.68 30.31 4.88
CA TYR A 170 6.19 31.46 4.13
C TYR A 170 6.97 31.67 2.83
N ALA A 171 6.25 32.04 1.77
CA ALA A 171 6.81 32.59 0.54
C ALA A 171 6.46 34.08 0.47
N CYS A 172 7.47 34.90 0.22
CA CYS A 172 7.37 36.35 0.27
C CYS A 172 7.76 36.96 -1.06
N VAL A 173 7.16 38.12 -1.37
CA VAL A 173 7.51 38.94 -2.53
C VAL A 173 7.75 40.37 -2.06
N THR A 174 8.83 40.96 -2.58
CA THR A 174 9.18 42.37 -2.39
C THR A 174 9.10 43.11 -3.73
N LEU A 175 8.34 44.22 -3.75
CA LEU A 175 8.23 45.13 -4.89
C LEU A 175 9.29 46.24 -4.81
N GLY A 176 10.01 46.47 -5.90
CA GLY A 176 11.01 47.52 -6.01
C GLY A 176 11.16 48.07 -7.42
N PRO A 177 12.11 48.98 -7.64
CA PRO A 177 12.41 49.51 -8.96
C PRO A 177 13.01 48.42 -9.86
N ALA A 178 12.63 48.44 -11.14
CA ALA A 178 13.37 47.70 -12.18
C ALA A 178 14.85 48.09 -12.15
N ASP A 179 15.74 47.17 -12.51
CA ASP A 179 17.20 47.40 -12.42
C ASP A 179 17.63 48.62 -13.25
N VAL A 180 17.00 48.85 -14.41
CA VAL A 180 17.21 50.02 -15.27
C VAL A 180 16.75 51.34 -14.63
N LEU A 181 15.85 51.28 -13.66
CA LEU A 181 15.30 52.43 -12.92
C LEU A 181 15.78 52.50 -11.46
N ALA A 182 16.69 51.62 -11.01
CA ALA A 182 17.14 51.55 -9.61
C ALA A 182 17.78 52.85 -9.09
N ARG A 183 18.27 53.72 -9.97
CA ARG A 183 18.79 55.07 -9.63
C ARG A 183 17.78 56.20 -9.82
N ARG A 184 16.60 55.89 -10.34
CA ARG A 184 15.58 56.87 -10.75
C ARG A 184 14.48 56.98 -9.71
N TRP A 185 14.14 55.87 -9.05
CA TRP A 185 13.20 55.87 -7.95
C TRP A 185 13.48 54.74 -6.97
N GLN A 186 13.01 54.91 -5.74
CA GLN A 186 12.97 53.86 -4.72
C GLN A 186 11.71 54.02 -3.85
N PRO A 187 11.28 52.97 -3.15
CA PRO A 187 10.16 53.07 -2.23
C PRO A 187 10.44 54.09 -1.12
N SER A 188 9.41 54.84 -0.70
CA SER A 188 9.45 55.66 0.51
C SER A 188 9.51 54.81 1.78
N ASP A 189 9.97 55.40 2.89
CA ASP A 189 10.03 54.72 4.20
C ASP A 189 8.64 54.33 4.74
N SER A 190 7.58 54.99 4.28
CA SER A 190 6.18 54.69 4.58
C SER A 190 5.61 53.54 3.75
N SER A 191 6.29 53.11 2.70
CA SER A 191 5.84 52.04 1.82
C SER A 191 5.96 50.66 2.48
N VAL A 192 4.89 49.85 2.39
CA VAL A 192 4.95 48.42 2.69
C VAL A 192 5.19 47.68 1.39
N VAL A 193 6.44 47.28 1.14
CA VAL A 193 6.84 46.68 -0.13
C VAL A 193 6.98 45.17 -0.12
N THR A 194 6.97 44.55 1.07
CA THR A 194 7.10 43.10 1.24
C THR A 194 5.81 42.51 1.82
N LYS A 195 5.33 41.43 1.20
CA LYS A 195 4.19 40.64 1.70
C LYS A 195 4.49 39.16 1.56
N CYS A 196 4.04 38.39 2.54
CA CYS A 196 4.26 36.96 2.64
C CYS A 196 2.93 36.21 2.67
N VAL A 197 2.92 34.98 2.13
CA VAL A 197 1.79 34.05 2.22
C VAL A 197 2.27 32.70 2.75
N PRO A 198 1.42 31.94 3.47
CA PRO A 198 1.79 30.64 3.99
C PRO A 198 1.92 29.59 2.88
N ILE A 199 2.91 28.70 3.02
CA ILE A 199 3.18 27.55 2.15
C ILE A 199 3.53 26.32 3.00
N ILE A 200 3.62 25.15 2.36
CA ILE A 200 4.13 23.93 3.00
C ILE A 200 5.49 23.58 2.37
N CYS A 201 6.58 23.61 3.14
CA CYS A 201 7.91 23.18 2.71
C CYS A 201 8.12 21.74 3.19
N LYS A 202 8.40 20.78 2.29
CA LYS A 202 8.67 19.37 2.62
C LYS A 202 10.02 18.91 2.08
N PRO A 203 10.68 17.92 2.71
CA PRO A 203 11.85 17.28 2.12
C PRO A 203 11.48 16.50 0.84
N GLU A 204 12.35 16.46 -0.17
CA GLU A 204 12.15 15.64 -1.38
C GLU A 204 12.08 14.13 -1.02
N PRO A 205 11.07 13.38 -1.52
CA PRO A 205 10.99 11.95 -1.26
C PRO A 205 12.14 11.19 -1.94
N LEU A 206 12.80 10.31 -1.17
CA LEU A 206 13.99 9.57 -1.59
C LEU A 206 13.64 8.34 -2.43
N ARG A 207 14.49 8.03 -3.42
CA ARG A 207 14.39 6.80 -4.23
C ARG A 207 15.22 5.68 -3.61
N VAL A 208 14.54 4.78 -2.92
CA VAL A 208 15.15 3.55 -2.38
C VAL A 208 14.36 2.36 -2.91
N ASP A 209 14.99 1.57 -3.78
CA ASP A 209 14.33 0.43 -4.41
C ASP A 209 14.67 -0.85 -3.63
N LEU A 210 13.65 -1.54 -3.11
CA LEU A 210 13.80 -2.93 -2.70
C LEU A 210 14.04 -3.80 -3.94
N ASP A 211 15.20 -4.43 -3.99
CA ASP A 211 15.56 -5.29 -5.11
C ASP A 211 14.97 -6.69 -4.94
N PHE A 212 15.17 -7.27 -3.75
CA PHE A 212 14.82 -8.65 -3.47
C PHE A 212 14.76 -8.94 -1.97
N VAL A 213 14.00 -9.97 -1.61
CA VAL A 213 13.91 -10.52 -0.26
C VAL A 213 14.27 -12.00 -0.36
N ASP A 214 15.34 -12.40 0.31
CA ASP A 214 15.70 -13.80 0.50
C ASP A 214 15.27 -14.27 1.90
N VAL A 215 14.96 -15.55 2.05
CA VAL A 215 14.67 -16.14 3.37
C VAL A 215 15.95 -16.81 3.83
N ASP A 216 16.51 -16.41 4.98
CA ASP A 216 17.80 -16.96 5.38
C ASP A 216 17.68 -18.46 5.70
N ILE A 217 18.62 -19.23 5.13
CA ILE A 217 18.71 -20.68 5.23
C ILE A 217 19.84 -20.96 6.21
N PRO A 218 19.56 -21.59 7.37
CA PRO A 218 19.32 -23.02 7.32
C PRO A 218 18.26 -23.46 8.32
N ARG A 219 17.02 -23.13 8.04
CA ARG A 219 15.86 -23.93 8.42
C ARG A 219 14.79 -23.53 7.44
N HIS A 220 14.41 -24.50 6.63
CA HIS A 220 13.57 -24.38 5.44
C HIS A 220 12.61 -23.19 5.49
N ALA A 221 12.37 -22.57 4.34
CA ALA A 221 11.23 -21.72 4.04
C ALA A 221 9.88 -22.45 4.23
N ILE A 222 9.75 -23.30 5.25
CA ILE A 222 8.59 -24.06 5.67
C ILE A 222 8.07 -23.38 6.92
N ILE A 223 6.95 -22.71 6.75
CA ILE A 223 6.17 -22.17 7.83
C ILE A 223 5.06 -23.19 8.12
N VAL A 224 4.86 -23.51 9.39
CA VAL A 224 3.79 -24.43 9.80
C VAL A 224 2.73 -23.64 10.55
N ASP A 225 1.47 -23.80 10.15
CA ASP A 225 0.35 -23.10 10.80
C ASP A 225 0.09 -23.52 12.25
N SER A 226 -0.94 -22.94 12.86
CA SER A 226 -1.45 -23.29 14.19
C SER A 226 -0.48 -23.00 15.35
N LYS A 227 0.60 -22.25 15.10
CA LYS A 227 1.60 -21.85 16.10
C LYS A 227 2.25 -20.51 15.76
N VAL A 228 3.00 -19.95 16.70
CA VAL A 228 3.90 -18.83 16.43
C VAL A 228 5.18 -19.36 15.77
N VAL A 229 5.60 -18.73 14.67
CA VAL A 229 6.79 -19.11 13.91
C VAL A 229 7.70 -17.90 13.76
N ASP A 230 8.95 -18.05 14.19
CA ASP A 230 10.00 -17.06 13.97
C ASP A 230 10.70 -17.35 12.63
N VAL A 231 10.83 -16.30 11.81
CA VAL A 231 11.43 -16.36 10.48
C VAL A 231 12.51 -15.27 10.39
N SER A 232 13.71 -15.66 9.95
CA SER A 232 14.77 -14.71 9.57
C SER A 232 14.73 -14.47 8.06
N LEU A 233 14.69 -13.20 7.65
CA LEU A 233 14.72 -12.79 6.25
C LEU A 233 15.97 -11.95 5.98
N CYS A 234 16.63 -12.26 4.86
CA CYS A 234 17.66 -11.44 4.24
C CYS A 234 17.01 -10.44 3.28
N VAL A 235 16.99 -9.15 3.60
CA VAL A 235 16.30 -8.14 2.78
C VAL A 235 17.30 -7.24 2.08
N TYR A 236 17.22 -7.14 0.75
CA TYR A 236 18.16 -6.41 -0.09
C TYR A 236 17.50 -5.19 -0.74
N PHE A 237 18.17 -4.05 -0.71
CA PHE A 237 17.73 -2.83 -1.39
C PHE A 237 18.92 -2.06 -1.96
N THR A 238 18.66 -1.23 -2.96
CA THR A 238 19.66 -0.36 -3.58
C THR A 238 19.18 1.09 -3.54
N PRO A 239 19.87 1.99 -2.80
CA PRO A 239 19.60 3.42 -2.88
C PRO A 239 20.07 3.99 -4.22
N LYS A 240 19.35 5.00 -4.73
CA LYS A 240 19.61 5.65 -6.03
C LYS A 240 19.43 7.15 -5.91
N ASP A 241 19.93 7.87 -6.92
CA ASP A 241 19.62 9.28 -7.17
C ASP A 241 19.85 10.20 -5.95
N GLY A 242 20.93 10.00 -5.19
CA GLY A 242 21.30 10.79 -4.00
C GLY A 242 20.86 10.17 -2.66
N ALA A 243 19.96 9.18 -2.67
CA ALA A 243 19.33 8.68 -1.45
C ALA A 243 20.32 8.14 -0.41
N ALA A 244 21.45 7.54 -0.82
CA ALA A 244 22.46 7.09 0.13
C ALA A 244 23.09 8.26 0.90
N GLN A 245 23.36 9.38 0.24
CA GLN A 245 23.94 10.56 0.88
C GLN A 245 22.97 11.11 1.92
N ASP A 246 21.71 11.28 1.55
CA ASP A 246 20.67 11.82 2.44
C ASP A 246 20.41 10.91 3.63
N LEU A 247 20.28 9.61 3.40
CA LEU A 247 20.12 8.62 4.47
C LEU A 247 21.34 8.53 5.39
N ASN A 248 22.55 8.78 4.90
CA ASN A 248 23.75 8.81 5.74
C ASN A 248 23.82 10.11 6.57
N ALA A 249 23.25 11.22 6.07
CA ALA A 249 23.24 12.51 6.75
C ALA A 249 22.32 12.54 7.99
N LEU A 250 21.34 11.63 8.08
CA LEU A 250 20.44 11.49 9.25
C LEU A 250 21.18 11.08 10.54
N GLY A 251 22.43 10.59 10.44
CA GLY A 251 23.24 10.21 11.59
C GLY A 251 22.81 8.89 12.24
N ALA A 252 23.06 8.75 13.55
CA ALA A 252 22.85 7.50 14.29
C ALA A 252 21.39 7.33 14.79
N VAL A 253 20.43 7.39 13.85
CA VAL A 253 19.01 7.13 14.12
C VAL A 253 18.56 5.85 13.40
N ASP A 254 17.48 5.24 13.87
CA ASP A 254 16.83 4.16 13.12
C ASP A 254 16.23 4.74 11.84
N ARG A 255 16.70 4.26 10.68
CA ARG A 255 16.29 4.78 9.37
C ARG A 255 15.19 3.95 8.74
N PHE A 256 15.14 2.65 9.03
CA PHE A 256 14.32 1.68 8.29
C PHE A 256 13.36 0.91 9.18
N LYS A 257 12.18 0.62 8.64
CA LYS A 257 11.22 -0.33 9.21
C LYS A 257 10.91 -1.39 8.17
N LEU A 258 11.01 -2.65 8.59
CA LEU A 258 10.56 -3.78 7.78
C LEU A 258 9.26 -4.32 8.35
N THR A 259 8.32 -4.62 7.46
CA THR A 259 7.13 -5.40 7.81
C THR A 259 6.99 -6.58 6.86
N ALA A 260 6.48 -7.71 7.34
CA ALA A 260 6.29 -8.89 6.51
C ALA A 260 4.91 -9.51 6.70
N PHE A 261 4.38 -10.13 5.65
CA PHE A 261 3.10 -10.83 5.65
C PHE A 261 3.14 -12.03 4.71
N LEU A 262 2.34 -13.05 5.00
CA LEU A 262 2.12 -14.17 4.08
C LEU A 262 1.08 -13.77 3.01
N ALA A 263 1.29 -14.19 1.77
CA ALA A 263 0.44 -13.84 0.63
C ALA A 263 0.12 -15.04 -0.29
N THR A 264 -1.04 -14.99 -0.92
CA THR A 264 -1.52 -16.01 -1.87
C THR A 264 -1.04 -15.83 -3.30
N THR A 265 -0.51 -14.65 -3.63
CA THR A 265 0.05 -14.32 -4.95
C THR A 265 1.44 -13.73 -4.83
N ALA A 266 2.24 -13.84 -5.88
CA ALA A 266 3.57 -13.23 -5.97
C ALA A 266 3.54 -11.68 -5.92
N SER A 267 2.36 -11.07 -6.03
CA SER A 267 2.13 -9.62 -5.93
C SER A 267 1.62 -9.18 -4.55
N GLY A 268 1.53 -10.07 -3.57
CA GLY A 268 1.09 -9.73 -2.21
C GLY A 268 -0.43 -9.73 -2.00
N GLY A 269 -1.21 -10.33 -2.91
CA GLY A 269 -2.66 -10.47 -2.81
C GLY A 269 -3.09 -11.54 -1.80
N GLY A 270 -4.31 -11.40 -1.26
CA GLY A 270 -4.88 -12.31 -0.27
C GLY A 270 -3.92 -12.54 0.89
N LYS A 271 -3.62 -11.47 1.64
CA LYS A 271 -2.55 -11.41 2.62
C LYS A 271 -3.03 -11.59 4.06
N THR A 272 -2.13 -12.07 4.90
CA THR A 272 -2.28 -12.07 6.37
C THR A 272 -2.00 -10.68 6.96
N ALA A 273 -2.26 -10.50 8.26
CA ALA A 273 -1.89 -9.28 8.96
C ALA A 273 -0.37 -9.08 8.94
N PRO A 274 0.14 -7.87 8.63
CA PRO A 274 1.57 -7.63 8.58
C PRO A 274 2.17 -7.62 9.99
N VAL A 275 3.35 -8.22 10.11
CA VAL A 275 4.17 -8.29 11.31
C VAL A 275 5.36 -7.35 11.14
N VAL A 276 5.74 -6.63 12.20
CA VAL A 276 6.93 -5.77 12.19
C VAL A 276 8.17 -6.61 12.45
N GLY A 277 9.20 -6.45 11.62
CA GLY A 277 10.48 -7.12 11.78
C GLY A 277 11.42 -6.38 12.73
N THR A 278 12.28 -7.14 13.40
CA THR A 278 13.39 -6.60 14.19
C THR A 278 14.64 -6.55 13.32
N ILE A 279 15.28 -5.38 13.26
CA ILE A 279 16.48 -5.11 12.46
C ILE A 279 17.67 -4.89 13.40
N ASN A 280 18.85 -5.36 13.01
CA ASN A 280 20.07 -5.10 13.77
C ASN A 280 20.37 -3.58 13.79
N LYS A 281 20.70 -3.03 14.96
CA LYS A 281 21.05 -1.62 15.12
C LYS A 281 22.24 -1.20 14.27
N LEU A 282 23.19 -2.09 14.02
CA LEU A 282 24.34 -1.78 13.16
C LEU A 282 23.89 -1.52 11.72
N ASP A 283 22.96 -2.32 11.22
CA ASP A 283 22.42 -2.17 9.86
C ASP A 283 21.62 -0.86 9.71
N GLN A 284 20.94 -0.43 10.78
CA GLN A 284 20.23 0.86 10.81
C GLN A 284 21.15 2.05 10.56
N THR A 285 22.42 1.97 10.98
CA THR A 285 23.38 3.08 10.93
C THR A 285 24.51 2.89 9.92
N GLN A 286 24.51 1.79 9.16
CA GLN A 286 25.60 1.46 8.25
C GLN A 286 25.65 2.45 7.07
N VAL A 287 26.87 2.85 6.68
CA VAL A 287 27.09 3.77 5.57
C VAL A 287 26.62 3.14 4.25
N LEU A 288 25.71 3.83 3.57
CA LEU A 288 25.15 3.45 2.28
C LEU A 288 25.95 4.06 1.12
N THR A 289 25.80 3.50 -0.07
CA THR A 289 26.36 4.05 -1.31
C THR A 289 25.38 3.82 -2.44
N ASP A 290 25.07 4.86 -3.22
CA ASP A 290 24.15 4.74 -4.35
C ASP A 290 24.63 3.72 -5.38
N GLY A 291 23.68 2.99 -5.95
CA GLY A 291 23.94 1.92 -6.92
C GLY A 291 24.63 0.68 -6.34
N LYS A 292 24.95 0.66 -5.03
CA LYS A 292 25.42 -0.54 -4.34
C LYS A 292 24.29 -1.15 -3.52
N GLN A 293 24.12 -2.46 -3.67
CA GLN A 293 23.16 -3.21 -2.89
C GLN A 293 23.56 -3.24 -1.41
N PHE A 294 22.60 -2.93 -0.55
CA PHE A 294 22.64 -3.09 0.89
C PHE A 294 21.76 -4.27 1.30
N SER A 295 22.07 -4.89 2.44
CA SER A 295 21.27 -6.02 2.95
C SER A 295 21.15 -6.06 4.47
N PHE A 296 19.94 -6.35 4.93
CA PHE A 296 19.66 -6.79 6.30
C PHE A 296 19.77 -8.32 6.35
N TYR A 297 20.87 -8.87 6.86
CA TYR A 297 21.12 -10.32 6.79
C TYR A 297 20.30 -11.17 7.77
N ASP A 298 19.67 -10.57 8.80
CA ASP A 298 18.96 -11.31 9.85
C ASP A 298 17.75 -10.52 10.38
N ALA A 299 16.92 -10.00 9.48
CA ALA A 299 15.69 -9.35 9.93
C ALA A 299 14.73 -10.41 10.50
N GLN A 300 14.41 -10.32 11.79
CA GLN A 300 13.60 -11.33 12.49
C GLN A 300 12.12 -10.96 12.51
N PHE A 301 11.24 -11.92 12.20
CA PHE A 301 9.80 -11.76 12.18
C PHE A 301 9.11 -12.90 12.95
N SER A 302 8.17 -12.57 13.83
CA SER A 302 7.37 -13.55 14.58
C SER A 302 5.94 -13.58 14.05
N PHE A 303 5.62 -14.59 13.23
CA PHE A 303 4.28 -14.76 12.67
C PHE A 303 3.38 -15.54 13.63
N ASP A 304 2.24 -14.95 14.01
CA ASP A 304 1.15 -15.70 14.67
C ASP A 304 0.26 -16.35 13.62
N LEU A 305 0.37 -17.68 13.51
CA LEU A 305 -0.35 -18.48 12.51
C LEU A 305 -1.45 -19.31 13.13
N THR A 306 -1.87 -19.01 14.35
CA THR A 306 -2.93 -19.75 15.05
C THR A 306 -4.29 -19.69 14.35
N GLN A 307 -4.51 -18.68 13.51
CA GLN A 307 -5.73 -18.49 12.70
C GLN A 307 -5.47 -18.60 11.19
N VAL A 308 -4.27 -19.00 10.79
CA VAL A 308 -3.91 -19.21 9.39
C VAL A 308 -4.09 -20.68 9.06
N ASP A 309 -4.69 -20.98 7.91
CA ASP A 309 -4.84 -22.34 7.40
C ASP A 309 -3.89 -22.51 6.21
N CYS A 310 -2.82 -23.29 6.40
CA CYS A 310 -1.83 -23.60 5.36
C CYS A 310 -2.24 -24.81 4.50
N THR A 311 -3.45 -25.37 4.63
CA THR A 311 -3.87 -26.54 3.83
C THR A 311 -3.78 -26.28 2.33
N ASP A 312 -3.38 -27.32 1.57
CA ASP A 312 -3.17 -27.27 0.12
C ASP A 312 -2.16 -26.21 -0.37
N GLY A 313 -1.22 -25.78 0.49
CA GLY A 313 -0.21 -24.79 0.12
C GLY A 313 -0.76 -23.38 0.00
N ALA A 314 -1.81 -23.06 0.77
CA ALA A 314 -2.28 -21.70 0.95
C ALA A 314 -1.13 -20.79 1.42
N PHE A 315 -1.07 -19.56 0.91
CA PHE A 315 0.02 -18.60 1.15
C PHE A 315 1.44 -19.07 0.75
N PRO A 316 1.70 -19.33 -0.55
CA PRO A 316 3.01 -19.78 -1.01
C PRO A 316 4.08 -18.67 -1.10
N TYR A 317 3.82 -17.48 -0.56
CA TYR A 317 4.75 -16.36 -0.58
C TYR A 317 4.82 -15.67 0.78
N VAL A 318 6.01 -15.24 1.17
CA VAL A 318 6.22 -14.21 2.20
C VAL A 318 6.61 -12.93 1.49
N CYS A 319 5.94 -11.84 1.84
CA CYS A 319 6.20 -10.53 1.27
C CYS A 319 6.73 -9.60 2.35
N THR A 320 7.76 -8.84 2.03
CA THR A 320 8.36 -7.87 2.93
C THR A 320 8.23 -6.48 2.33
N THR A 321 7.90 -5.52 3.17
CA THR A 321 7.77 -4.11 2.84
C THR A 321 8.79 -3.29 3.61
N LEU A 322 9.54 -2.46 2.90
CA LEU A 322 10.43 -1.44 3.47
C LEU A 322 9.66 -0.14 3.64
N SER A 323 9.87 0.52 4.76
CA SER A 323 9.26 1.80 5.06
C SER A 323 10.23 2.67 5.84
N ALA A 324 10.03 3.99 5.78
CA ALA A 324 10.86 4.94 6.47
C ALA A 324 10.63 4.95 7.99
N VAL A 325 11.71 5.20 8.72
CA VAL A 325 11.71 5.62 10.12
C VAL A 325 12.51 6.91 10.19
N GLY A 326 11.94 7.94 10.81
CA GLY A 326 12.51 9.28 10.79
C GLY A 326 11.97 10.13 9.63
N PRO A 327 12.65 11.24 9.29
CA PRO A 327 12.04 12.32 8.52
C PRO A 327 12.22 12.17 7.00
N TRP A 328 12.23 10.95 6.46
CA TRP A 328 12.35 10.71 5.02
C TRP A 328 11.15 9.90 4.50
N GLU A 329 10.88 9.96 3.21
CA GLU A 329 9.78 9.20 2.57
C GLU A 329 10.27 8.52 1.29
N LEU A 330 9.61 7.42 0.90
CA LEU A 330 9.87 6.71 -0.35
C LEU A 330 9.08 7.34 -1.50
N THR A 331 9.67 7.42 -2.69
CA THR A 331 8.91 7.84 -3.89
C THR A 331 7.82 6.83 -4.27
N ALA A 332 6.77 7.31 -4.96
CA ALA A 332 5.72 6.45 -5.52
C ALA A 332 6.24 5.44 -6.56
N ASN A 333 7.40 5.71 -7.17
CA ASN A 333 8.04 4.84 -8.16
C ASN A 333 8.94 3.77 -7.51
N SER A 334 9.22 3.88 -6.21
CA SER A 334 10.05 2.92 -5.51
C SER A 334 9.32 1.61 -5.31
N VAL A 335 9.95 0.51 -5.72
CA VAL A 335 9.50 -0.83 -5.36
C VAL A 335 9.78 -0.98 -3.88
N HIS A 336 8.73 -1.00 -3.05
CA HIS A 336 8.86 -1.05 -1.60
C HIS A 336 8.25 -2.30 -0.99
N THR A 337 7.69 -3.20 -1.80
CA THR A 337 7.25 -4.53 -1.37
C THR A 337 7.75 -5.57 -2.36
N VAL A 338 8.40 -6.61 -1.86
CA VAL A 338 8.83 -7.77 -2.66
C VAL A 338 8.39 -9.05 -1.98
N CYS A 339 7.93 -10.02 -2.79
CA CYS A 339 7.50 -11.32 -2.33
C CYS A 339 8.47 -12.41 -2.77
N THR A 340 8.78 -13.32 -1.85
CA THR A 340 9.61 -14.49 -2.11
C THR A 340 8.84 -15.78 -1.79
N PRO A 341 9.02 -16.84 -2.58
CA PRO A 341 8.30 -18.09 -2.37
C PRO A 341 8.66 -18.77 -1.06
N ILE A 342 7.64 -19.31 -0.38
CA ILE A 342 7.77 -20.16 0.80
C ILE A 342 6.85 -21.38 0.68
N ILE A 343 6.97 -22.28 1.63
CA ILE A 343 6.12 -23.45 1.82
C ILE A 343 5.33 -23.21 3.11
N CYS A 344 4.00 -23.09 3.02
CA CYS A 344 3.11 -23.08 4.19
C CYS A 344 2.56 -24.51 4.33
N LEU A 345 2.73 -25.16 5.48
CA LEU A 345 2.19 -26.50 5.75
C LEU A 345 1.28 -26.49 6.98
N ALA A 346 0.22 -27.29 6.94
CA ALA A 346 -0.60 -27.53 8.13
C ALA A 346 0.18 -28.28 9.22
N GLN A 347 -0.10 -28.10 10.50
CA GLN A 347 0.59 -28.87 11.55
C GLN A 347 0.29 -30.39 11.47
N ASP A 348 1.15 -31.11 10.74
CA ASP A 348 1.06 -32.55 10.49
C ASP A 348 2.48 -33.17 10.50
N ASN A 349 2.58 -34.48 10.76
CA ASN A 349 3.87 -35.19 10.74
C ASN A 349 4.23 -35.62 9.31
N PHE A 350 4.63 -34.65 8.49
CA PHE A 350 5.01 -34.94 7.09
C PHE A 350 6.36 -35.65 7.00
N GLN A 351 6.44 -36.54 6.02
CA GLN A 351 7.69 -37.04 5.48
C GLN A 351 8.16 -36.07 4.39
N ALA A 352 9.46 -35.80 4.36
CA ALA A 352 10.11 -34.96 3.35
C ALA A 352 11.10 -35.79 2.54
N GLN A 353 11.05 -35.69 1.21
CA GLN A 353 11.98 -36.36 0.30
C GLN A 353 12.54 -35.38 -0.71
N VAL A 354 13.86 -35.28 -0.75
CA VAL A 354 14.60 -34.52 -1.77
C VAL A 354 15.18 -35.49 -2.79
N THR A 355 15.04 -35.18 -4.07
CA THR A 355 15.60 -35.96 -5.17
C THR A 355 16.18 -34.99 -6.21
N CYS A 356 17.47 -35.12 -6.52
CA CYS A 356 18.12 -34.24 -7.50
C CYS A 356 17.58 -34.47 -8.92
N GLU A 357 17.76 -33.48 -9.80
CA GLU A 357 17.42 -33.58 -11.22
C GLU A 357 17.96 -34.87 -11.85
N ASP A 358 17.14 -35.48 -12.71
CA ASP A 358 17.35 -36.74 -13.41
C ASP A 358 17.49 -38.00 -12.54
N ARG A 359 17.23 -37.91 -11.22
CA ARG A 359 17.17 -39.08 -10.33
C ARG A 359 15.75 -39.62 -10.15
N GLN A 360 15.67 -40.89 -9.76
CA GLN A 360 14.42 -41.57 -9.47
C GLN A 360 13.89 -41.17 -8.08
N VAL A 361 12.64 -40.73 -8.07
CA VAL A 361 11.82 -40.49 -6.88
C VAL A 361 11.15 -41.81 -6.51
N SER A 362 11.10 -42.13 -5.23
CA SER A 362 10.41 -43.31 -4.70
C SER A 362 9.74 -42.95 -3.38
N LEU A 363 8.41 -42.87 -3.37
CA LEU A 363 7.61 -42.62 -2.17
C LEU A 363 6.87 -43.91 -1.79
N SER A 364 6.71 -44.17 -0.49
CA SER A 364 6.00 -45.35 -0.01
C SER A 364 5.33 -45.12 1.33
N CYS A 365 4.22 -45.82 1.54
CA CYS A 365 3.48 -45.84 2.79
C CYS A 365 3.27 -47.28 3.29
N PRO A 366 3.06 -47.47 4.61
CA PRO A 366 2.71 -48.77 5.18
C PRO A 366 1.47 -49.39 4.51
N ALA A 367 1.37 -50.73 4.58
CA ALA A 367 0.22 -51.46 4.05
C ALA A 367 -1.10 -50.92 4.61
N GLY A 368 -2.10 -50.72 3.73
CA GLY A 368 -3.40 -50.14 4.09
C GLY A 368 -3.45 -48.61 4.09
N GLN A 369 -2.30 -47.95 3.94
CA GLN A 369 -2.21 -46.49 3.78
C GLN A 369 -1.92 -46.11 2.32
N GLY A 370 -2.32 -44.90 1.95
CA GLY A 370 -2.04 -44.24 0.70
C GLY A 370 -1.28 -42.94 0.94
N ILE A 371 -0.45 -42.57 -0.04
CA ILE A 371 0.32 -41.34 -0.09
C ILE A 371 -0.63 -40.17 -0.30
N HIS A 372 -0.49 -39.12 0.50
CA HIS A 372 -1.11 -37.83 0.27
C HIS A 372 -0.02 -36.77 0.13
N ILE A 373 0.00 -36.09 -1.02
CA ILE A 373 1.00 -35.07 -1.33
C ILE A 373 0.50 -33.72 -0.79
N ALA A 374 1.11 -33.31 0.32
CA ALA A 374 0.82 -32.03 0.95
C ALA A 374 1.43 -30.87 0.16
N HIS A 375 2.68 -31.03 -0.29
CA HIS A 375 3.37 -30.03 -1.09
C HIS A 375 4.44 -30.68 -1.98
N ALA A 376 4.74 -30.07 -3.12
CA ALA A 376 5.90 -30.45 -3.93
C ALA A 376 6.49 -29.24 -4.65
N LEU A 377 7.81 -29.23 -4.75
CA LEU A 377 8.61 -28.19 -5.39
C LEU A 377 9.58 -28.85 -6.36
N TYR A 378 9.62 -28.39 -7.61
CA TYR A 378 10.69 -28.73 -8.55
C TYR A 378 11.40 -27.44 -8.98
N GLY A 379 12.73 -27.41 -8.86
CA GLY A 379 13.51 -26.21 -9.16
C GLY A 379 14.75 -26.11 -8.27
N ARG A 380 15.11 -24.90 -7.87
CA ARG A 380 16.17 -24.62 -6.90
C ARG A 380 15.87 -23.34 -6.15
N ILE A 381 15.73 -23.47 -4.84
CA ILE A 381 15.57 -22.34 -3.91
C ILE A 381 16.66 -22.26 -2.85
N VAL A 382 17.63 -23.19 -2.88
CA VAL A 382 18.75 -23.22 -1.93
C VAL A 382 20.06 -23.00 -2.68
N PRO A 383 20.88 -22.02 -2.29
CA PRO A 383 22.18 -21.77 -2.91
C PRO A 383 23.22 -22.83 -2.55
N GLY A 384 24.26 -22.93 -3.38
CA GLY A 384 25.49 -23.68 -3.09
C GLY A 384 25.33 -25.21 -2.99
N ASN A 385 26.13 -25.81 -2.10
CA ASN A 385 26.36 -27.27 -2.02
C ASN A 385 25.50 -27.98 -0.96
N LEU A 386 24.54 -27.31 -0.33
CA LEU A 386 23.74 -27.92 0.75
C LEU A 386 22.74 -28.95 0.22
N LEU A 387 22.07 -28.64 -0.89
CA LEU A 387 21.02 -29.47 -1.49
C LEU A 387 21.32 -29.67 -2.97
N CYS A 388 21.58 -30.93 -3.35
CA CYS A 388 21.94 -31.34 -4.71
C CYS A 388 23.07 -30.48 -5.31
N PRO A 389 24.31 -30.63 -4.81
CA PRO A 389 25.47 -29.83 -5.21
C PRO A 389 25.71 -29.89 -6.73
N SER A 390 26.02 -28.74 -7.34
CA SER A 390 26.35 -28.65 -8.76
C SER A 390 27.16 -27.39 -9.04
N SER A 391 28.06 -27.45 -10.03
CA SER A 391 28.73 -26.26 -10.58
C SER A 391 27.79 -25.40 -11.43
N ALA A 392 26.64 -25.93 -11.85
CA ALA A 392 25.64 -25.25 -12.66
C ALA A 392 24.51 -24.70 -11.78
N ILE A 393 24.77 -23.58 -11.08
CA ILE A 393 23.76 -22.86 -10.29
C ILE A 393 23.82 -21.38 -10.67
N LEU A 394 22.95 -20.97 -11.60
CA LEU A 394 22.87 -19.58 -12.07
C LEU A 394 21.84 -18.76 -11.29
N THR A 395 20.86 -19.42 -10.67
CA THR A 395 19.80 -18.76 -9.90
C THR A 395 19.22 -19.66 -8.80
N THR A 396 18.73 -19.04 -7.73
CA THR A 396 17.92 -19.67 -6.67
C THR A 396 16.46 -19.20 -6.71
N LYS A 397 16.08 -18.39 -7.69
CA LYS A 397 14.68 -18.00 -7.94
C LYS A 397 14.04 -18.96 -8.95
N CYS A 398 14.14 -20.25 -8.67
CA CYS A 398 13.79 -21.28 -9.64
C CYS A 398 12.72 -22.22 -9.10
N LEU A 399 11.50 -22.11 -9.63
CA LEU A 399 10.36 -22.89 -9.23
C LEU A 399 9.45 -23.22 -10.40
N ALA A 400 9.13 -24.50 -10.55
CA ALA A 400 8.08 -24.96 -11.43
C ALA A 400 6.71 -24.77 -10.75
N PRO A 401 5.81 -23.91 -11.27
CA PRO A 401 4.53 -23.59 -10.62
C PRO A 401 3.54 -24.77 -10.56
N ASN A 402 3.81 -25.81 -11.33
CA ASN A 402 2.98 -27.01 -11.54
C ASN A 402 3.49 -28.24 -10.77
N ALA A 403 4.56 -28.13 -9.98
CA ALA A 403 5.20 -29.27 -9.34
C ALA A 403 4.23 -30.09 -8.45
N LEU A 404 3.43 -29.43 -7.62
CA LEU A 404 2.43 -30.09 -6.76
C LEU A 404 1.43 -30.93 -7.56
N GLY A 405 0.85 -30.36 -8.63
CA GLY A 405 -0.13 -31.05 -9.46
C GLY A 405 0.45 -32.28 -10.15
N ILE A 406 1.69 -32.18 -10.63
CA ILE A 406 2.40 -33.30 -11.26
C ILE A 406 2.61 -34.44 -10.25
N VAL A 407 3.15 -34.14 -9.07
CA VAL A 407 3.45 -35.16 -8.07
C VAL A 407 2.17 -35.81 -7.53
N ARG A 408 1.09 -35.03 -7.34
CA ARG A 408 -0.26 -35.58 -7.04
C ARG A 408 -0.72 -36.55 -8.12
N GLY A 409 -0.58 -36.19 -9.39
CA GLY A 409 -0.92 -37.06 -10.52
C GLY A 409 -0.16 -38.40 -10.52
N GLN A 410 1.09 -38.41 -10.05
CA GLN A 410 1.93 -39.61 -10.02
C GLN A 410 1.69 -40.49 -8.77
N CYS A 411 1.32 -39.89 -7.63
CA CYS A 411 1.44 -40.56 -6.33
C CYS A 411 0.17 -40.56 -5.46
N GLU A 412 -0.78 -39.65 -5.67
CA GLU A 412 -1.89 -39.44 -4.75
C GLU A 412 -2.79 -40.68 -4.60
N GLY A 413 -2.94 -41.17 -3.36
CA GLY A 413 -3.75 -42.34 -3.00
C GLY A 413 -3.06 -43.69 -3.22
N SER A 414 -1.89 -43.73 -3.87
CA SER A 414 -1.11 -44.96 -4.08
C SER A 414 -0.37 -45.37 -2.81
N THR A 415 -0.14 -46.68 -2.62
CA THR A 415 0.66 -47.17 -1.48
C THR A 415 2.16 -46.98 -1.74
N SER A 416 2.58 -47.02 -3.01
CA SER A 416 3.93 -46.64 -3.45
C SER A 416 3.86 -45.98 -4.84
N CYS A 417 4.80 -45.10 -5.14
CA CYS A 417 4.96 -44.50 -6.47
C CYS A 417 6.43 -44.28 -6.80
N SER A 418 6.77 -44.34 -8.09
CA SER A 418 8.13 -44.08 -8.58
C SER A 418 8.11 -43.38 -9.93
N PHE A 419 8.91 -42.34 -10.09
CA PHE A 419 9.08 -41.57 -11.34
C PHE A 419 10.42 -40.83 -11.34
N THR A 420 10.82 -40.24 -12.48
CA THR A 420 12.09 -39.46 -12.57
C THR A 420 11.83 -37.97 -12.42
N ALA A 421 12.61 -37.29 -11.58
CA ALA A 421 12.53 -35.83 -11.40
C ALA A 421 13.30 -35.10 -12.50
N ASN A 422 12.66 -34.80 -13.64
CA ASN A 422 13.35 -34.21 -14.80
C ASN A 422 12.52 -33.14 -15.53
N ASN A 423 13.17 -32.44 -16.46
CA ASN A 423 12.55 -31.36 -17.24
C ASN A 423 11.48 -31.86 -18.22
N HIS A 424 11.52 -33.14 -18.59
CA HIS A 424 10.45 -33.72 -19.39
C HIS A 424 9.12 -33.76 -18.64
N LEU A 425 9.16 -34.07 -17.34
CA LEU A 425 7.97 -34.17 -16.51
C LEU A 425 7.51 -32.81 -15.98
N PHE A 426 8.43 -31.97 -15.52
CA PHE A 426 8.13 -30.70 -14.84
C PHE A 426 8.23 -29.45 -15.73
N GLY A 427 8.84 -29.55 -16.92
CA GLY A 427 9.38 -28.40 -17.64
C GLY A 427 10.71 -27.94 -17.06
N ASP A 428 11.38 -27.00 -17.72
CA ASP A 428 12.61 -26.38 -17.20
C ASP A 428 12.33 -24.96 -16.68
N PRO A 429 12.14 -24.77 -15.36
CA PRO A 429 11.87 -23.46 -14.78
C PRO A 429 13.07 -22.51 -14.78
N CYS A 430 14.30 -23.01 -14.95
CA CYS A 430 15.51 -22.19 -14.93
C CYS A 430 16.67 -22.85 -15.69
N GLY A 431 16.71 -22.59 -17.01
CA GLY A 431 17.75 -23.13 -17.89
C GLY A 431 19.17 -22.86 -17.38
N GLY A 432 20.02 -23.88 -17.41
CA GLY A 432 21.41 -23.80 -16.94
C GLY A 432 21.59 -23.90 -15.42
N THR A 433 20.51 -24.03 -14.64
CA THR A 433 20.58 -24.34 -13.20
C THR A 433 20.15 -25.78 -12.95
N HIS A 434 20.98 -26.54 -12.24
CA HIS A 434 20.69 -27.91 -11.81
C HIS A 434 19.62 -27.91 -10.72
N LYS A 435 18.56 -28.69 -10.86
CA LYS A 435 17.37 -28.62 -10.00
C LYS A 435 17.28 -29.78 -9.02
N TYR A 436 16.27 -29.74 -8.17
CA TYR A 436 15.83 -30.84 -7.33
C TYR A 436 14.31 -30.81 -7.16
N LEU A 437 13.73 -31.98 -6.94
CA LEU A 437 12.38 -32.15 -6.44
C LEU A 437 12.41 -32.28 -4.92
N HIS A 438 11.59 -31.51 -4.21
CA HIS A 438 11.33 -31.65 -2.78
C HIS A 438 9.84 -31.95 -2.57
N VAL A 439 9.52 -33.12 -2.04
CA VAL A 439 8.14 -33.58 -1.81
C VAL A 439 7.87 -33.69 -0.31
N PHE A 440 6.77 -33.08 0.12
CA PHE A 440 6.19 -33.26 1.45
C PHE A 440 4.94 -34.09 1.33
N TYR A 441 4.94 -35.25 1.98
CA TYR A 441 3.83 -36.18 1.92
C TYR A 441 3.57 -36.82 3.27
N LEU A 442 2.39 -37.39 3.42
CA LEU A 442 2.01 -38.14 4.61
C LEU A 442 1.26 -39.39 4.20
N CYS A 443 1.26 -40.37 5.09
CA CYS A 443 0.55 -41.60 4.89
C CYS A 443 -0.79 -41.55 5.62
N ARG A 444 -1.88 -41.61 4.86
CA ARG A 444 -3.26 -41.65 5.37
C ARG A 444 -3.89 -42.98 5.04
N GLU A 445 -4.91 -43.41 5.77
CA GLU A 445 -5.63 -44.62 5.34
C GLU A 445 -6.21 -44.39 3.94
N LYS A 446 -6.19 -45.44 3.12
CA LYS A 446 -6.53 -45.36 1.70
C LYS A 446 -7.94 -44.78 1.46
N ALA A 447 -8.05 -43.78 0.59
CA ALA A 447 -9.31 -43.19 0.19
C ALA A 447 -9.93 -43.94 -1.01
N LEU A 448 -11.26 -43.88 -1.12
CA LEU A 448 -12.00 -44.29 -2.31
C LEU A 448 -11.80 -43.22 -3.39
N VAL A 449 -11.59 -43.64 -4.65
CA VAL A 449 -11.36 -42.73 -5.79
C VAL A 449 -12.43 -42.96 -6.85
N LYS A 450 -13.02 -41.88 -7.36
CA LYS A 450 -13.90 -41.89 -8.54
C LYS A 450 -13.46 -40.81 -9.51
N THR A 451 -13.48 -41.12 -10.81
CA THR A 451 -13.15 -40.21 -11.90
C THR A 451 -14.22 -40.29 -12.98
N VAL A 452 -14.64 -39.15 -13.54
CA VAL A 452 -15.49 -39.06 -14.74
C VAL A 452 -15.00 -37.95 -15.65
N CYS A 453 -15.33 -38.02 -16.94
CA CYS A 453 -14.91 -37.03 -17.92
C CYS A 453 -15.73 -35.73 -17.83
N GLU A 454 -15.22 -34.66 -18.44
CA GLU A 454 -15.98 -33.43 -18.63
C GLU A 454 -17.36 -33.71 -19.23
N ARG A 455 -18.38 -32.99 -18.74
CA ARG A 455 -19.80 -33.10 -19.13
C ARG A 455 -20.50 -34.37 -18.66
N GLU A 456 -19.83 -35.20 -17.88
CA GLU A 456 -20.45 -36.36 -17.21
C GLU A 456 -20.88 -36.03 -15.77
N TRP A 457 -21.63 -36.95 -15.18
CA TRP A 457 -22.07 -36.87 -13.79
C TRP A 457 -21.35 -37.90 -12.94
N LEU A 458 -20.58 -37.43 -11.96
CA LEU A 458 -19.90 -38.28 -10.99
C LEU A 458 -20.86 -38.62 -9.84
N ARG A 459 -21.07 -39.91 -9.58
CA ARG A 459 -21.79 -40.40 -8.41
C ARG A 459 -20.84 -41.06 -7.41
N ILE A 460 -20.94 -40.63 -6.15
CA ILE A 460 -20.32 -41.29 -4.99
C ILE A 460 -21.41 -41.64 -3.97
N ASP A 461 -21.22 -42.75 -3.28
CA ASP A 461 -22.13 -43.23 -2.24
C ASP A 461 -21.40 -44.03 -1.18
N CYS A 462 -22.01 -44.05 0.00
CA CYS A 462 -21.53 -44.73 1.18
C CYS A 462 -22.58 -45.70 1.73
N PRO A 463 -22.15 -46.74 2.47
CA PRO A 463 -23.05 -47.66 3.15
C PRO A 463 -24.02 -46.95 4.10
N ALA A 464 -25.11 -47.62 4.47
CA ALA A 464 -26.06 -47.09 5.44
C ALA A 464 -25.37 -46.84 6.81
N GLY A 465 -25.65 -45.69 7.43
CA GLY A 465 -25.12 -45.33 8.75
C GLY A 465 -23.87 -44.43 8.74
N VAL A 466 -23.23 -44.24 7.58
CA VAL A 466 -22.06 -43.35 7.41
C VAL A 466 -22.25 -42.39 6.24
N GLY A 467 -21.64 -41.20 6.33
CA GLY A 467 -21.66 -40.18 5.29
C GLY A 467 -20.33 -40.09 4.54
N ILE A 468 -20.38 -39.39 3.40
CA ILE A 468 -19.21 -39.06 2.59
C ILE A 468 -18.35 -38.03 3.31
N ARG A 469 -17.06 -38.33 3.47
CA ARG A 469 -16.02 -37.36 3.81
C ARG A 469 -15.14 -37.15 2.59
N VAL A 470 -15.24 -35.99 1.97
CA VAL A 470 -14.40 -35.61 0.83
C VAL A 470 -13.00 -35.28 1.36
N ILE A 471 -11.99 -35.93 0.79
CA ILE A 471 -10.58 -35.78 1.18
C ILE A 471 -9.88 -34.82 0.22
N ASP A 472 -10.03 -35.04 -1.08
CA ASP A 472 -9.46 -34.20 -2.13
C ASP A 472 -10.37 -34.25 -3.37
N ALA A 473 -10.31 -33.22 -4.20
CA ALA A 473 -11.05 -33.15 -5.45
C ALA A 473 -10.36 -32.24 -6.47
N ASN A 474 -10.26 -32.69 -7.71
CA ASN A 474 -9.79 -31.89 -8.83
C ASN A 474 -10.76 -31.99 -10.00
N TYR A 475 -11.18 -30.83 -10.52
CA TYR A 475 -11.80 -30.71 -11.84
C TYR A 475 -10.78 -30.07 -12.77
N GLY A 476 -10.21 -30.86 -13.68
CA GLY A 476 -9.06 -30.43 -14.47
C GLY A 476 -8.37 -31.62 -15.13
N ARG A 477 -7.04 -31.62 -15.14
CA ARG A 477 -6.20 -32.71 -15.68
C ARG A 477 -4.82 -32.70 -15.04
N TYR A 478 -4.38 -33.85 -14.54
CA TYR A 478 -3.00 -34.08 -14.10
C TYR A 478 -2.13 -34.68 -15.21
N SER A 479 -0.80 -34.54 -15.06
CA SER A 479 0.17 -34.95 -16.06
C SER A 479 0.52 -36.43 -15.91
N GLY A 480 0.70 -37.12 -17.03
CA GLY A 480 1.02 -38.55 -17.08
C GLY A 480 -0.19 -39.49 -17.07
N GLU A 481 -1.42 -38.98 -17.04
CA GLU A 481 -2.62 -39.81 -17.06
C GLU A 481 -3.35 -39.81 -18.41
N ASN A 482 -3.55 -41.00 -18.99
CA ASN A 482 -4.35 -41.22 -20.19
C ASN A 482 -5.85 -41.38 -19.88
N VAL A 483 -6.41 -40.44 -19.12
CA VAL A 483 -7.82 -40.43 -18.73
C VAL A 483 -8.61 -39.46 -19.60
N CYS A 484 -9.77 -39.87 -20.12
CA CYS A 484 -10.69 -39.02 -20.88
C CYS A 484 -10.09 -38.36 -22.14
N GLY A 485 -9.24 -39.07 -22.90
CA GLY A 485 -8.62 -38.58 -24.13
C GLY A 485 -7.68 -37.40 -23.88
N ALA A 486 -6.40 -37.65 -23.61
CA ALA A 486 -5.44 -36.65 -23.15
C ALA A 486 -5.12 -35.55 -24.19
N ARG A 487 -5.96 -34.50 -24.28
CA ARG A 487 -5.74 -33.32 -25.12
C ARG A 487 -5.68 -32.03 -24.28
N GLY A 488 -4.68 -31.18 -24.55
CA GLY A 488 -4.52 -29.87 -23.90
C GLY A 488 -3.53 -29.86 -22.73
N ASN A 489 -3.67 -28.87 -21.85
CA ASN A 489 -2.79 -28.64 -20.70
C ASN A 489 -2.85 -29.82 -19.71
N LYS A 490 -1.70 -30.46 -19.49
CA LYS A 490 -1.59 -31.61 -18.58
C LYS A 490 -1.45 -31.22 -17.10
N ASN A 491 -1.39 -29.93 -16.77
CA ASN A 491 -1.24 -29.42 -15.41
C ASN A 491 -2.36 -28.44 -15.09
N CYS A 492 -3.58 -28.94 -15.15
CA CYS A 492 -4.80 -28.21 -14.95
C CYS A 492 -5.44 -28.60 -13.61
N VAL A 493 -5.36 -27.70 -12.64
CA VAL A 493 -5.89 -27.93 -11.29
C VAL A 493 -6.85 -26.82 -10.92
N SER A 494 -8.07 -27.17 -10.53
CA SER A 494 -9.05 -26.19 -10.05
C SER A 494 -8.93 -26.00 -8.54
N ARG A 495 -8.60 -24.79 -8.09
CA ARG A 495 -8.61 -24.41 -6.67
C ARG A 495 -10.00 -24.48 -6.03
N ASN A 496 -11.06 -24.44 -6.86
CA ASN A 496 -12.44 -24.44 -6.39
C ASN A 496 -13.04 -25.86 -6.32
N ALA A 497 -12.36 -26.87 -6.85
CA ALA A 497 -12.93 -28.21 -6.96
C ALA A 497 -13.20 -28.85 -5.59
N LEU A 498 -12.22 -28.87 -4.69
CA LEU A 498 -12.37 -29.38 -3.33
C LEU A 498 -13.50 -28.68 -2.54
N PRO A 499 -13.50 -27.34 -2.37
CA PRO A 499 -14.55 -26.67 -1.60
C PRO A 499 -15.94 -26.82 -2.23
N ALA A 500 -16.05 -26.84 -3.56
CA ALA A 500 -17.34 -27.06 -4.24
C ALA A 500 -17.88 -28.48 -4.02
N VAL A 501 -17.02 -29.50 -4.10
CA VAL A 501 -17.41 -30.90 -3.85
C VAL A 501 -17.74 -31.11 -2.38
N GLN A 502 -16.96 -30.55 -1.44
CA GLN A 502 -17.27 -30.59 -0.01
C GLN A 502 -18.63 -29.96 0.28
N THR A 503 -18.88 -28.75 -0.20
CA THR A 503 -20.16 -28.05 -0.04
C THR A 503 -21.33 -28.89 -0.56
N LYS A 504 -21.14 -29.59 -1.69
CA LYS A 504 -22.19 -30.40 -2.31
C LYS A 504 -22.39 -31.77 -1.67
N CYS A 505 -21.33 -32.41 -1.17
CA CYS A 505 -21.33 -33.84 -0.86
C CYS A 505 -21.04 -34.19 0.60
N GLN A 506 -20.39 -33.32 1.37
CA GLN A 506 -19.95 -33.64 2.72
C GLN A 506 -21.12 -34.09 3.61
N GLY A 507 -20.93 -35.22 4.30
CA GLY A 507 -21.89 -35.82 5.21
C GLY A 507 -23.14 -36.42 4.58
N LYS A 508 -23.32 -36.33 3.27
CA LYS A 508 -24.42 -37.03 2.58
C LYS A 508 -24.08 -38.51 2.45
N ARG A 509 -25.11 -39.36 2.47
CA ARG A 509 -24.94 -40.80 2.18
C ARG A 509 -24.57 -41.05 0.72
N TRP A 510 -25.08 -40.22 -0.18
CA TRP A 510 -24.76 -40.26 -1.61
C TRP A 510 -24.77 -38.85 -2.18
N CYS A 511 -23.98 -38.63 -3.23
CA CYS A 511 -23.87 -37.35 -3.90
C CYS A 511 -23.72 -37.56 -5.42
N LYS A 512 -24.25 -36.61 -6.20
CA LYS A 512 -24.02 -36.52 -7.65
C LYS A 512 -23.45 -35.14 -7.97
N VAL A 513 -22.35 -35.09 -8.71
CA VAL A 513 -21.64 -33.85 -9.06
C VAL A 513 -21.50 -33.75 -10.58
N PRO A 514 -21.92 -32.65 -11.22
CA PRO A 514 -21.68 -32.43 -12.65
C PRO A 514 -20.23 -32.00 -12.86
N ALA A 515 -19.50 -32.69 -13.74
CA ALA A 515 -18.14 -32.34 -14.13
C ALA A 515 -18.17 -31.28 -15.24
N THR A 516 -18.56 -30.04 -14.91
CA THR A 516 -18.79 -28.96 -15.89
C THR A 516 -18.16 -27.64 -15.49
N ASP A 517 -17.77 -26.83 -16.46
CA ASP A 517 -17.20 -25.49 -16.26
C ASP A 517 -18.18 -24.55 -15.54
N ALA A 518 -19.48 -24.70 -15.77
CA ALA A 518 -20.50 -23.95 -15.06
C ALA A 518 -20.52 -24.21 -13.54
N PHE A 519 -20.04 -25.38 -13.10
CA PHE A 519 -20.04 -25.76 -11.68
C PHE A 519 -18.70 -25.45 -10.99
N PHE A 520 -17.58 -25.58 -11.70
CA PHE A 520 -16.23 -25.45 -11.12
C PHE A 520 -15.45 -24.21 -11.59
N SER A 521 -16.03 -23.43 -12.53
CA SER A 521 -15.30 -22.55 -13.44
C SER A 521 -14.33 -23.32 -14.34
N ASP A 522 -13.95 -22.76 -15.49
CA ASP A 522 -12.96 -23.41 -16.35
C ASP A 522 -11.53 -23.06 -15.87
N PRO A 523 -10.79 -24.01 -15.25
CA PRO A 523 -9.41 -23.77 -14.83
C PRO A 523 -8.41 -23.74 -16.00
N CYS A 524 -8.77 -24.29 -17.16
CA CYS A 524 -7.86 -24.41 -18.30
C CYS A 524 -8.65 -24.51 -19.62
N PRO A 525 -8.95 -23.36 -20.25
CA PRO A 525 -9.61 -23.33 -21.55
C PRO A 525 -8.90 -24.19 -22.60
N SER A 526 -9.68 -24.79 -23.49
CA SER A 526 -9.20 -25.67 -24.58
C SER A 526 -8.49 -26.96 -24.13
N THR A 527 -8.60 -27.31 -22.84
CA THR A 527 -8.11 -28.57 -22.30
C THR A 527 -9.29 -29.48 -21.99
N SER A 528 -9.19 -30.74 -22.39
CA SER A 528 -10.15 -31.78 -21.98
C SER A 528 -9.99 -32.05 -20.50
N LYS A 529 -11.05 -31.90 -19.69
CA LYS A 529 -10.98 -32.06 -18.23
C LYS A 529 -11.62 -33.36 -17.75
N TYR A 530 -11.37 -33.71 -16.50
CA TYR A 530 -12.07 -34.75 -15.75
C TYR A 530 -12.24 -34.30 -14.30
N LEU A 531 -13.32 -34.78 -13.67
CA LEU A 531 -13.52 -34.65 -12.23
C LEU A 531 -13.01 -35.90 -11.55
N ARG A 532 -12.06 -35.76 -10.63
CA ARG A 532 -11.60 -36.81 -9.73
C ARG A 532 -11.90 -36.42 -8.29
N ILE A 533 -12.48 -37.35 -7.53
CA ILE A 533 -12.80 -37.17 -6.10
C ILE A 533 -12.17 -38.30 -5.31
N TYR A 534 -11.39 -37.94 -4.29
CA TYR A 534 -10.89 -38.81 -3.23
C TYR A 534 -11.79 -38.63 -2.01
N TYR A 535 -12.41 -39.70 -1.52
CA TYR A 535 -13.36 -39.63 -0.40
C TYR A 535 -13.31 -40.86 0.50
N LYS A 536 -13.91 -40.75 1.68
CA LYS A 536 -14.13 -41.85 2.63
C LYS A 536 -15.58 -41.94 3.05
N CYS A 537 -15.95 -43.09 3.59
CA CYS A 537 -17.29 -43.37 4.11
C CYS A 537 -17.28 -43.49 5.63
N ASP A 538 -16.88 -42.41 6.28
CA ASP A 538 -16.70 -42.33 7.73
C ASP A 538 -17.19 -41.00 8.30
N TYR A 539 -17.84 -40.15 7.49
CA TYR A 539 -18.42 -38.91 8.00
C TYR A 539 -19.57 -39.25 8.94
N PRO A 540 -19.57 -38.73 10.17
CA PRO A 540 -20.60 -39.06 11.14
C PRO A 540 -21.98 -38.53 10.72
N ILE A 541 -23.00 -39.38 10.74
CA ILE A 541 -24.38 -38.93 10.48
C ILE A 541 -24.88 -38.14 11.70
N MET A 542 -25.01 -36.83 11.53
CA MET A 542 -25.53 -35.93 12.54
C MET A 542 -27.03 -36.13 12.75
N ARG A 543 -27.39 -36.59 13.94
CA ARG A 543 -28.75 -36.69 14.46
C ARG A 543 -29.13 -35.39 15.17
N ARG A 544 -30.40 -35.01 15.09
CA ARG A 544 -30.95 -33.84 15.78
C ARG A 544 -32.08 -34.29 16.69
N LYS A 545 -32.09 -33.80 17.92
CA LYS A 545 -33.19 -34.02 18.84
C LYS A 545 -33.52 -32.71 19.55
N SER A 546 -34.80 -32.44 19.76
CA SER A 546 -35.26 -31.32 20.56
C SER A 546 -36.36 -31.75 21.51
N VAL A 547 -36.41 -31.09 22.67
CA VAL A 547 -37.52 -31.20 23.63
C VAL A 547 -37.83 -29.83 24.22
N CYS A 548 -39.09 -29.61 24.56
CA CYS A 548 -39.53 -28.34 25.14
C CYS A 548 -39.09 -28.22 26.60
N GLN A 549 -39.04 -26.98 27.09
CA GLN A 549 -38.74 -26.69 28.49
C GLN A 549 -39.64 -27.52 29.43
N GLY A 550 -39.04 -28.10 30.48
CA GLY A 550 -39.69 -28.99 31.44
C GLY A 550 -39.63 -30.48 31.08
N ARG A 551 -39.13 -30.85 29.89
CA ARG A 551 -38.96 -32.26 29.49
C ARG A 551 -37.49 -32.71 29.54
N ASN A 552 -37.28 -34.02 29.52
CA ASN A 552 -35.95 -34.62 29.44
C ASN A 552 -35.62 -35.05 28.00
N LEU A 553 -34.46 -34.63 27.51
CA LEU A 553 -33.93 -35.04 26.22
C LEU A 553 -33.06 -36.28 26.40
N GLY A 554 -33.57 -37.44 25.97
CA GLY A 554 -32.80 -38.69 25.95
C GLY A 554 -32.01 -38.86 24.64
N LEU A 555 -30.72 -39.17 24.70
CA LEU A 555 -29.92 -39.56 23.55
C LEU A 555 -29.55 -41.04 23.64
N ASP A 556 -29.59 -41.74 22.53
CA ASP A 556 -29.25 -43.16 22.44
C ASP A 556 -28.53 -43.48 21.13
N CYS A 557 -27.47 -44.28 21.23
CA CYS A 557 -26.66 -44.78 20.13
C CYS A 557 -26.71 -46.31 19.96
N GLY A 558 -27.45 -47.02 20.83
CA GLY A 558 -27.57 -48.47 20.80
C GLY A 558 -26.28 -49.21 21.19
N SER A 559 -26.26 -50.52 20.98
CA SER A 559 -25.11 -51.37 21.30
C SER A 559 -23.91 -51.10 20.37
N GLY A 560 -22.73 -50.91 20.96
CA GLY A 560 -21.46 -50.78 20.24
C GLY A 560 -21.08 -49.36 19.80
N ASN A 561 -21.90 -48.35 20.08
CA ASN A 561 -21.62 -46.95 19.74
C ASN A 561 -21.72 -46.03 20.97
N VAL A 562 -21.00 -44.92 20.93
CA VAL A 562 -21.02 -43.85 21.92
C VAL A 562 -21.50 -42.53 21.31
N ILE A 563 -22.12 -41.70 22.15
CA ILE A 563 -22.63 -40.37 21.81
C ILE A 563 -21.46 -39.39 21.70
N LYS A 564 -21.45 -38.63 20.61
CA LYS A 564 -20.56 -37.50 20.37
C LYS A 564 -21.38 -36.24 20.12
N ILE A 565 -21.24 -35.24 20.99
CA ILE A 565 -22.01 -34.00 20.94
C ILE A 565 -21.31 -32.97 20.07
N ASP A 566 -22.00 -32.54 19.03
CA ASP A 566 -21.51 -31.56 18.07
C ASP A 566 -21.99 -30.14 18.42
N TYR A 567 -23.29 -29.98 18.72
CA TYR A 567 -23.87 -28.68 19.07
C TYR A 567 -25.03 -28.85 20.06
N ALA A 568 -25.23 -27.87 20.94
CA ALA A 568 -26.40 -27.81 21.80
C ALA A 568 -26.86 -26.37 22.03
N LEU A 569 -28.16 -26.19 22.17
CA LEU A 569 -28.84 -24.92 22.43
C LEU A 569 -29.93 -25.17 23.48
N TYR A 570 -29.89 -24.43 24.58
CA TYR A 570 -31.05 -24.27 25.46
C TYR A 570 -31.51 -22.83 25.40
N GLY A 571 -32.73 -22.60 24.93
CA GLY A 571 -33.17 -21.25 24.60
C GLY A 571 -34.36 -21.24 23.66
N ARG A 572 -34.46 -20.19 22.84
CA ARG A 572 -35.43 -20.09 21.76
C ARG A 572 -34.87 -19.24 20.63
N VAL A 573 -34.82 -19.84 19.44
CA VAL A 573 -34.45 -19.17 18.19
C VAL A 573 -35.49 -19.35 17.07
N HIS A 574 -36.60 -20.02 17.38
CA HIS A 574 -37.67 -20.33 16.44
C HIS A 574 -39.04 -19.96 17.01
N GLY A 575 -39.98 -19.67 16.10
CA GLY A 575 -41.39 -19.38 16.38
C GLY A 575 -42.19 -20.57 16.94
N SER A 576 -43.51 -20.47 16.85
CA SER A 576 -44.46 -21.47 17.39
C SER A 576 -44.33 -22.86 16.78
N ALA A 577 -43.71 -22.98 15.60
CA ALA A 577 -43.42 -24.26 14.93
C ALA A 577 -42.54 -25.21 15.77
N VAL A 578 -41.75 -24.68 16.70
CA VAL A 578 -40.91 -25.47 17.62
C VAL A 578 -41.34 -25.18 19.04
N CYS A 579 -41.92 -26.18 19.71
CA CYS A 579 -42.40 -26.06 21.09
C CYS A 579 -43.37 -24.88 21.28
N SER A 580 -44.55 -25.01 20.67
CA SER A 580 -45.63 -24.02 20.70
C SER A 580 -45.96 -23.58 22.13
N SER A 581 -46.15 -22.27 22.31
CA SER A 581 -46.44 -21.64 23.59
C SER A 581 -47.05 -20.26 23.35
N SER A 582 -47.82 -19.75 24.32
CA SER A 582 -48.27 -18.36 24.37
C SER A 582 -47.16 -17.38 24.80
N ALA A 583 -46.04 -17.89 25.32
CA ALA A 583 -44.91 -17.11 25.84
C ALA A 583 -43.71 -17.11 24.89
N LEU A 584 -43.84 -16.48 23.72
CA LEU A 584 -42.81 -16.38 22.67
C LEU A 584 -42.37 -14.92 22.48
N LYS A 585 -41.58 -14.39 23.40
CA LYS A 585 -41.20 -12.96 23.41
C LYS A 585 -39.81 -12.68 22.87
N ASP A 586 -38.93 -13.67 22.86
CA ASP A 586 -37.52 -13.53 22.50
C ASP A 586 -37.07 -14.71 21.63
N PHE A 587 -36.54 -14.40 20.44
CA PHE A 587 -36.01 -15.37 19.47
C PHE A 587 -34.49 -15.27 19.32
N ASN A 588 -33.82 -14.46 20.13
CA ASN A 588 -32.36 -14.39 20.24
C ASN A 588 -31.90 -14.96 21.59
N CYS A 589 -32.65 -15.95 22.10
CA CYS A 589 -32.44 -16.50 23.41
C CYS A 589 -31.61 -17.78 23.36
N GLN A 590 -30.41 -17.78 23.95
CA GLN A 590 -29.56 -18.95 24.05
C GLN A 590 -28.70 -18.91 25.31
N ALA A 591 -28.60 -20.03 26.02
CA ALA A 591 -27.66 -20.20 27.13
C ALA A 591 -26.24 -20.47 26.60
N GLU A 592 -25.25 -19.69 27.05
CA GLU A 592 -23.84 -19.81 26.64
C GLU A 592 -23.23 -21.16 27.03
N ASN A 593 -23.66 -21.74 28.15
CA ASN A 593 -23.15 -23.00 28.68
C ASN A 593 -23.84 -24.25 28.12
N ALA A 594 -24.76 -24.11 27.16
CA ALA A 594 -25.58 -25.24 26.69
C ALA A 594 -24.74 -26.41 26.16
N LEU A 595 -23.68 -26.12 25.39
CA LEU A 595 -22.80 -27.14 24.82
C LEU A 595 -21.99 -27.89 25.90
N SER A 596 -21.38 -27.17 26.85
CA SER A 596 -20.55 -27.78 27.88
C SER A 596 -21.36 -28.67 28.82
N VAL A 597 -22.56 -28.22 29.22
CA VAL A 597 -23.46 -29.00 30.07
C VAL A 597 -23.90 -30.30 29.38
N VAL A 598 -24.26 -30.25 28.10
CA VAL A 598 -24.67 -31.45 27.35
C VAL A 598 -23.49 -32.39 27.12
N LYS A 599 -22.30 -31.87 26.75
CA LYS A 599 -21.07 -32.66 26.63
C LYS A 599 -20.76 -33.40 27.93
N ASN A 600 -20.71 -32.71 29.06
CA ASN A 600 -20.40 -33.32 30.36
C ASN A 600 -21.39 -34.43 30.75
N LYS A 601 -22.67 -34.31 30.36
CA LYS A 601 -23.67 -35.34 30.66
C LYS A 601 -23.66 -36.52 29.71
N CYS A 602 -23.33 -36.33 28.43
CA CYS A 602 -23.63 -37.28 27.36
C CYS A 602 -22.42 -37.80 26.58
N GLU A 603 -21.33 -37.04 26.49
CA GLU A 603 -20.17 -37.37 25.67
C GLU A 603 -19.58 -38.74 26.08
N GLY A 604 -19.33 -39.61 25.10
CA GLY A 604 -18.74 -40.93 25.33
C GLY A 604 -19.68 -41.99 25.93
N LYS A 605 -20.93 -41.66 26.25
CA LYS A 605 -21.90 -42.63 26.80
C LYS A 605 -22.69 -43.31 25.69
N LYS A 606 -23.22 -44.52 25.94
CA LYS A 606 -24.15 -45.20 25.04
C LYS A 606 -25.53 -44.53 25.03
N TRP A 607 -25.97 -44.09 26.22
CA TRP A 607 -27.23 -43.39 26.47
C TRP A 607 -27.03 -42.27 27.49
N CYS A 608 -27.79 -41.19 27.37
CA CYS A 608 -27.87 -40.14 28.39
C CYS A 608 -29.26 -39.48 28.40
N SER A 609 -29.56 -38.75 29.48
CA SER A 609 -30.77 -37.93 29.59
C SER A 609 -30.44 -36.55 30.17
N VAL A 610 -30.91 -35.49 29.50
CA VAL A 610 -30.64 -34.10 29.89
C VAL A 610 -31.94 -33.36 30.13
N PRO A 611 -32.20 -32.85 31.35
CA PRO A 611 -33.39 -32.07 31.64
C PRO A 611 -33.31 -30.67 31.01
N ALA A 612 -34.30 -30.31 30.19
CA ALA A 612 -34.42 -29.00 29.55
C ALA A 612 -35.07 -27.99 30.51
N ASN A 613 -34.33 -27.48 31.49
CA ASN A 613 -34.87 -26.55 32.48
C ASN A 613 -33.86 -25.47 32.90
N ASN A 614 -34.38 -24.43 33.57
CA ASN A 614 -33.58 -23.30 34.01
C ASN A 614 -32.59 -23.64 35.13
N TYR A 615 -32.83 -24.71 35.88
CA TYR A 615 -31.90 -25.20 36.89
C TYR A 615 -30.61 -25.74 36.26
N THR A 616 -30.72 -26.37 35.09
CA THR A 616 -29.60 -27.03 34.42
C THR A 616 -28.78 -26.08 33.56
N PHE A 617 -29.42 -25.10 32.92
CA PHE A 617 -28.80 -24.23 31.92
C PHE A 617 -28.86 -22.73 32.28
N GLY A 618 -29.44 -22.37 33.42
CA GLY A 618 -29.81 -20.98 33.71
C GLY A 618 -31.05 -20.53 32.92
N ASN A 619 -31.45 -19.28 33.10
CA ASN A 619 -32.63 -18.71 32.43
C ASN A 619 -32.20 -17.58 31.46
N PRO A 620 -31.77 -17.93 30.23
CA PRO A 620 -31.20 -16.95 29.29
C PRO A 620 -32.20 -15.89 28.82
N CYS A 621 -33.50 -16.18 28.85
CA CYS A 621 -34.56 -15.22 28.52
C CYS A 621 -35.78 -15.43 29.44
N LYS A 622 -36.01 -14.47 30.33
CA LYS A 622 -37.15 -14.49 31.26
C LYS A 622 -38.45 -14.22 30.50
N GLY A 623 -39.51 -14.97 30.82
CA GLY A 623 -40.82 -14.80 30.19
C GLY A 623 -40.96 -15.41 28.80
N THR A 624 -39.93 -16.07 28.27
CA THR A 624 -39.96 -16.82 27.02
C THR A 624 -39.83 -18.33 27.29
N HIS A 625 -40.73 -19.13 26.74
CA HIS A 625 -40.73 -20.58 26.85
C HIS A 625 -39.62 -21.19 25.99
N LYS A 626 -38.68 -21.96 26.57
CA LYS A 626 -37.49 -22.43 25.86
C LYS A 626 -37.63 -23.87 25.33
N TYR A 627 -36.62 -24.34 24.63
CA TYR A 627 -36.40 -25.74 24.28
C TYR A 627 -34.91 -26.07 24.33
N LEU A 628 -34.59 -27.34 24.58
CA LEU A 628 -33.26 -27.89 24.40
C LEU A 628 -33.19 -28.54 23.02
N PHE A 629 -32.24 -28.13 22.20
CA PHE A 629 -31.88 -28.74 20.92
C PHE A 629 -30.45 -29.28 21.01
N VAL A 630 -30.23 -30.51 20.55
CA VAL A 630 -28.92 -31.14 20.50
C VAL A 630 -28.69 -31.76 19.14
N ARG A 631 -27.54 -31.46 18.54
CA ARG A 631 -26.98 -32.11 17.36
C ARG A 631 -25.84 -33.03 17.81
N TYR A 632 -25.93 -34.31 17.49
CA TYR A 632 -25.00 -35.34 17.96
C TYR A 632 -24.81 -36.43 16.91
N TYR A 633 -23.80 -37.27 17.05
CA TYR A 633 -23.64 -38.48 16.25
C TYR A 633 -23.23 -39.66 17.11
N CYS A 634 -23.35 -40.86 16.54
CA CYS A 634 -22.95 -42.10 17.18
C CYS A 634 -21.66 -42.59 16.54
N LYS A 635 -20.61 -42.74 17.34
CA LYS A 635 -19.31 -43.28 16.91
C LYS A 635 -19.14 -44.69 17.47
N LYS A 636 -18.65 -45.64 16.68
CA LYS A 636 -18.31 -46.98 17.19
C LYS A 636 -17.30 -46.84 18.34
N HIS A 637 -17.57 -47.52 19.46
CA HIS A 637 -16.71 -47.51 20.64
C HIS A 637 -15.40 -48.24 20.35
#